data_AF-A0AA36IHA6-F1
#
_entry.id   AF-A0AA36IHA6-F1
#
_cell.length_a   1.000
_cell.length_b   1.000
_cell.length_c   1.000
_cell.angle_alpha   90.00
_cell.angle_beta   90.00
_cell.angle_gamma   90.00
#
_symmetry.space_group_name_H-M   'P 1'
#
loop_
_entity.id
_entity.type
_entity.pdbx_description
1 polymer ?
#
loop_
_entity_poly.entity_id
_entity_poly.type
_entity_poly.pdbx_seq_one_letter_code
_entity_poly.pdbx_strand_id
1 'polypeptide(L)'
;MPMSQWLKSLSMPEPELELEPDELDELEVWRAAARELRGSARSWLQQAPGFVRADRVCVECAVQKDGLALEWADGKLKADESLVLSAVRKGAFALAHAAARLRSDRRFVLQAVRANGYALACAQKFQNDREVVLTAVSEDGSALEYASEQLRRDKTVALTAASSDSALEHVHSSLWRSRDFVRAVLERNEAAWEFIGSELQADRSLLLEVVCLNPRVLDQIEHLDQSFLVEVLGRNASCLQHLEKFQLSDEVLLKALERNKRLLEFFRFDATLLLSAVEVAAEAFDFAPIRMKDDPDLVRELSRKSAATLQYASLSLQQDEAFILQLIEQNPACLQFSSLVCREFNLSALRRNCDARRYIAQEYWEDASFALEALKINELALEHVSENMLAQKQFGFQAVGLRGSALRFLGGNLRDNVLVVAAAAEDNPWALRWAGPTCGGRIDLWRRAVRLDGEVLQLLPESSESLESASRDDAALVLAATRATPRAFRFASERLLRDPAVLWEALKLGAAEAFEALRLGHGQLSACLHFPQAAQAAEDEGVLLSAIAQNGAVLGFAYGRGDSRHIPLRERRSFVAAAVARNPAALDHAPRSFHSDPTLLRAAPRFPTACFDPEGLVRELQRVAAGLSGRGALERGVGLTLGGSSSRVLFAVLELARLEQLGCDSLQKECVLLGLPPECLDWYGANFLVRRLKQLALWKES
;
A
#
# COMPACT_ATOMS: atom_id res chain seq x y z
N MET A 1 -32.27 -84.88 24.20
CA MET A 1 -32.36 -86.26 23.71
C MET A 1 -31.32 -86.46 22.61
N PRO A 2 -30.58 -87.58 22.56
CA PRO A 2 -29.49 -87.80 21.61
C PRO A 2 -29.97 -88.23 20.21
N MET A 3 -29.10 -88.01 19.23
CA MET A 3 -29.16 -88.24 17.77
C MET A 3 -29.57 -89.66 17.29
N SER A 4 -29.88 -90.57 18.20
CA SER A 4 -30.23 -91.97 17.93
C SER A 4 -31.73 -92.19 17.68
N GLN A 5 -32.59 -91.19 17.93
CA GLN A 5 -34.03 -91.27 17.70
C GLN A 5 -34.51 -90.75 16.33
N TRP A 6 -33.66 -90.00 15.60
CA TRP A 6 -34.01 -89.52 14.26
C TRP A 6 -33.67 -90.56 13.16
N LEU A 7 -32.65 -91.41 13.40
CA LEU A 7 -32.20 -92.46 12.47
C LEU A 7 -33.10 -93.72 12.44
N LYS A 8 -34.23 -93.74 13.14
CA LYS A 8 -35.09 -94.95 13.29
C LYS A 8 -36.44 -94.89 12.58
N SER A 9 -36.77 -93.83 11.83
CA SER A 9 -38.14 -93.65 11.32
C SER A 9 -38.36 -93.98 9.84
N LEU A 10 -37.39 -94.47 9.07
CA LEU A 10 -37.63 -94.79 7.65
C LEU A 10 -36.89 -96.08 7.25
N SER A 11 -37.60 -97.20 7.34
CA SER A 11 -37.21 -98.48 6.73
C SER A 11 -37.97 -98.68 5.43
N MET A 12 -37.26 -98.92 4.33
CA MET A 12 -37.76 -99.35 3.01
C MET A 12 -38.20 -100.82 2.99
N PRO A 13 -38.96 -101.25 1.96
CA PRO A 13 -38.94 -102.63 1.49
C PRO A 13 -38.63 -102.76 -0.03
N GLU A 14 -37.80 -103.75 -0.38
CA GLU A 14 -37.48 -104.32 -1.72
C GLU A 14 -38.57 -105.34 -2.21
N PRO A 15 -38.64 -105.87 -3.48
CA PRO A 15 -37.50 -106.28 -4.35
C PRO A 15 -37.59 -106.23 -5.91
N GLU A 16 -36.42 -106.48 -6.54
CA GLU A 16 -36.07 -107.25 -7.77
C GLU A 16 -35.96 -106.63 -9.21
N LEU A 17 -34.69 -106.41 -9.60
CA LEU A 17 -33.99 -106.67 -10.89
C LEU A 17 -34.21 -105.77 -12.13
N GLU A 18 -33.44 -104.66 -12.22
CA GLU A 18 -32.29 -104.44 -13.16
C GLU A 18 -31.97 -102.92 -13.25
N LEU A 19 -30.82 -102.53 -12.66
CA LEU A 19 -30.35 -101.17 -12.28
C LEU A 19 -30.97 -100.65 -10.96
N GLU A 20 -30.22 -100.76 -9.85
CA GLU A 20 -30.65 -100.46 -8.47
C GLU A 20 -31.34 -99.07 -8.32
N PRO A 21 -32.61 -99.01 -7.85
CA PRO A 21 -33.37 -97.77 -7.66
C PRO A 21 -32.99 -96.92 -6.42
N ASP A 22 -32.22 -97.44 -5.46
CA ASP A 22 -31.97 -96.78 -4.17
C ASP A 22 -30.93 -95.63 -4.21
N GLU A 23 -30.03 -95.59 -5.20
CA GLU A 23 -28.97 -94.57 -5.28
C GLU A 23 -29.50 -93.18 -5.69
N LEU A 24 -30.63 -93.12 -6.41
CA LEU A 24 -31.25 -91.87 -6.84
C LEU A 24 -31.93 -91.12 -5.69
N ASP A 25 -32.56 -91.85 -4.76
CA ASP A 25 -33.19 -91.25 -3.58
C ASP A 25 -32.15 -90.76 -2.57
N GLU A 26 -31.07 -91.51 -2.35
CA GLU A 26 -29.97 -91.04 -1.51
C GLU A 26 -29.26 -89.81 -2.10
N LEU A 27 -28.98 -89.81 -3.41
CA LEU A 27 -28.30 -88.67 -4.04
C LEU A 27 -29.17 -87.39 -4.01
N GLU A 28 -30.48 -87.50 -4.20
CA GLU A 28 -31.38 -86.34 -4.06
C GLU A 28 -31.44 -85.81 -2.62
N VAL A 29 -31.39 -86.68 -1.61
CA VAL A 29 -31.24 -86.27 -0.21
C VAL A 29 -29.94 -85.51 0.02
N TRP A 30 -28.82 -85.99 -0.55
CA TRP A 30 -27.53 -85.30 -0.47
C TRP A 30 -27.54 -83.97 -1.23
N ARG A 31 -28.20 -83.88 -2.38
CA ARG A 31 -28.37 -82.62 -3.14
C ARG A 31 -29.21 -81.62 -2.37
N ALA A 32 -30.30 -82.05 -1.74
CA ALA A 32 -31.12 -81.20 -0.86
C ALA A 32 -30.30 -80.72 0.35
N ALA A 33 -29.57 -81.63 1.01
CA ALA A 33 -28.68 -81.30 2.12
C ALA A 33 -27.56 -80.32 1.71
N ALA A 34 -27.01 -80.45 0.49
CA ALA A 34 -26.01 -79.55 -0.05
C ALA A 34 -26.54 -78.12 -0.20
N ARG A 35 -27.80 -77.96 -0.65
CA ARG A 35 -28.45 -76.65 -0.80
C ARG A 35 -28.68 -75.96 0.54
N GLU A 36 -28.94 -76.73 1.59
CA GLU A 36 -29.22 -76.23 2.94
C GLU A 36 -28.02 -76.28 3.90
N LEU A 37 -26.78 -76.39 3.38
CA LEU A 37 -25.56 -76.43 4.19
C LEU A 37 -25.45 -75.25 5.17
N ARG A 38 -25.59 -75.54 6.47
CA ARG A 38 -25.41 -74.59 7.59
C ARG A 38 -24.07 -74.72 8.32
N GLY A 39 -23.27 -75.74 7.99
CA GLY A 39 -21.97 -76.03 8.62
C GLY A 39 -20.77 -75.83 7.68
N SER A 40 -19.60 -76.33 8.08
CA SER A 40 -18.40 -76.31 7.22
C SER A 40 -18.61 -77.17 5.97
N ALA A 41 -18.74 -76.51 4.81
CA ALA A 41 -18.91 -77.17 3.52
C ALA A 41 -17.74 -78.09 3.17
N ARG A 42 -16.51 -77.71 3.57
CA ARG A 42 -15.30 -78.52 3.39
C ARG A 42 -15.36 -79.83 4.18
N SER A 43 -15.70 -79.77 5.47
CA SER A 43 -15.83 -80.97 6.31
C SER A 43 -16.98 -81.88 5.85
N TRP A 44 -18.09 -81.27 5.42
CA TRP A 44 -19.22 -82.02 4.87
C TRP A 44 -18.85 -82.80 3.61
N LEU A 45 -18.16 -82.16 2.66
CA LEU A 45 -17.75 -82.83 1.42
C LEU A 45 -16.61 -83.84 1.64
N GLN A 46 -15.74 -83.60 2.63
CA GLN A 46 -14.70 -84.55 3.05
C GLN A 46 -15.27 -85.88 3.54
N GLN A 47 -16.34 -85.82 4.35
CA GLN A 47 -16.99 -86.99 4.93
C GLN A 47 -17.98 -87.67 3.97
N ALA A 48 -18.32 -87.01 2.87
CA ALA A 48 -19.28 -87.51 1.90
C ALA A 48 -18.76 -88.76 1.14
N PRO A 49 -19.65 -89.69 0.75
CA PRO A 49 -19.28 -90.84 -0.07
C PRO A 49 -18.83 -90.43 -1.48
N GLY A 50 -18.15 -91.35 -2.18
CA GLY A 50 -17.51 -91.06 -3.47
C GLY A 50 -18.47 -90.54 -4.56
N PHE A 51 -19.70 -91.07 -4.60
CA PHE A 51 -20.71 -90.64 -5.57
C PHE A 51 -21.18 -89.19 -5.35
N VAL A 52 -21.23 -88.70 -4.10
CA VAL A 52 -21.53 -87.29 -3.78
C VAL A 52 -20.38 -86.38 -4.15
N ARG A 53 -19.13 -86.82 -3.92
CA ARG A 53 -17.92 -86.09 -4.35
C ARG A 53 -17.76 -86.04 -5.87
N ALA A 54 -18.41 -86.94 -6.61
CA ALA A 54 -18.48 -86.95 -8.06
C ALA A 54 -19.71 -86.22 -8.62
N ASP A 55 -20.70 -85.90 -7.78
CA ASP A 55 -21.90 -85.16 -8.19
C ASP A 55 -21.62 -83.66 -8.30
N ARG A 56 -21.91 -83.10 -9.47
CA ARG A 56 -21.67 -81.67 -9.75
C ARG A 56 -22.45 -80.76 -8.81
N VAL A 57 -23.72 -81.04 -8.56
CA VAL A 57 -24.61 -80.14 -7.80
C VAL A 57 -24.16 -80.06 -6.35
N CYS A 58 -23.86 -81.20 -5.74
CA CYS A 58 -23.34 -81.27 -4.37
C CYS A 58 -22.03 -80.51 -4.22
N VAL A 59 -21.07 -80.75 -5.12
CA VAL A 59 -19.76 -80.07 -5.09
C VAL A 59 -19.90 -78.57 -5.35
N GLU A 60 -20.74 -78.17 -6.32
CA GLU A 60 -20.96 -76.75 -6.63
C GLU A 60 -21.59 -76.00 -5.46
N CYS A 61 -22.59 -76.59 -4.78
CA CYS A 61 -23.16 -76.04 -3.56
C CYS A 61 -22.11 -75.89 -2.45
N ALA A 62 -21.23 -76.88 -2.26
CA ALA A 62 -20.15 -76.81 -1.27
C ALA A 62 -19.13 -75.71 -1.62
N VAL A 63 -18.69 -75.66 -2.88
CA VAL A 63 -17.74 -74.67 -3.42
C VAL A 63 -18.27 -73.24 -3.31
N GLN A 64 -19.58 -73.03 -3.53
CA GLN A 64 -20.21 -71.71 -3.39
C GLN A 64 -20.15 -71.16 -1.96
N LYS A 65 -20.05 -72.05 -0.96
CA LYS A 65 -19.90 -71.70 0.46
C LYS A 65 -18.44 -71.57 0.88
N ASP A 66 -17.57 -72.47 0.40
CA ASP A 66 -16.14 -72.47 0.66
C ASP A 66 -15.39 -72.98 -0.57
N GLY A 67 -14.62 -72.12 -1.24
CA GLY A 67 -13.87 -72.47 -2.45
C GLY A 67 -12.89 -73.63 -2.23
N LEU A 68 -12.37 -73.81 -1.01
CA LEU A 68 -11.45 -74.90 -0.67
C LEU A 68 -12.14 -76.27 -0.62
N ALA A 69 -13.48 -76.34 -0.62
CA ALA A 69 -14.19 -77.60 -0.71
C ALA A 69 -13.82 -78.38 -1.99
N LEU A 70 -13.36 -77.70 -3.04
CA LEU A 70 -12.85 -78.33 -4.27
C LEU A 70 -11.77 -79.41 -4.01
N GLU A 71 -11.02 -79.31 -2.90
CA GLU A 71 -10.06 -80.33 -2.45
C GLU A 71 -10.65 -81.74 -2.41
N TRP A 72 -11.92 -81.87 -2.02
CA TRP A 72 -12.57 -83.16 -1.80
C TRP A 72 -13.37 -83.64 -3.01
N ALA A 73 -13.50 -82.82 -4.06
CA ALA A 73 -14.19 -83.21 -5.28
C ALA A 73 -13.46 -84.35 -6.03
N ASP A 74 -14.22 -85.11 -6.82
CA ASP A 74 -13.69 -86.11 -7.74
C ASP A 74 -12.73 -85.49 -8.77
N GLY A 75 -11.78 -86.29 -9.27
CA GLY A 75 -10.79 -85.87 -10.24
C GLY A 75 -11.38 -85.26 -11.51
N LYS A 76 -12.55 -85.75 -11.97
CA LYS A 76 -13.24 -85.20 -13.14
C LYS A 76 -13.73 -83.77 -12.90
N LEU A 77 -14.30 -83.52 -11.72
CA LEU A 77 -14.81 -82.19 -11.34
C LEU A 77 -13.69 -81.19 -11.04
N LYS A 78 -12.57 -81.65 -10.48
CA LYS A 78 -11.33 -80.84 -10.36
C LYS A 78 -10.74 -80.43 -11.71
N ALA A 79 -11.14 -81.11 -12.78
CA ALA A 79 -10.71 -80.85 -14.14
C ALA A 79 -11.75 -80.04 -14.94
N ASP A 80 -12.89 -79.69 -14.34
CA ASP A 80 -13.93 -78.85 -14.94
C ASP A 80 -13.59 -77.36 -14.74
N GLU A 81 -13.29 -76.68 -15.83
CA GLU A 81 -12.91 -75.28 -15.83
C GLU A 81 -13.95 -74.37 -15.16
N SER A 82 -15.24 -74.61 -15.43
CA SER A 82 -16.34 -73.77 -14.92
C SER A 82 -16.47 -73.85 -13.40
N LEU A 83 -16.38 -75.07 -12.86
CA LEU A 83 -16.48 -75.32 -11.44
C LEU A 83 -15.25 -74.80 -10.69
N VAL A 84 -14.06 -75.03 -11.25
CA VAL A 84 -12.80 -74.55 -10.66
C VAL A 84 -12.76 -73.03 -10.64
N LEU A 85 -13.18 -72.33 -11.70
CA LEU A 85 -13.26 -70.87 -11.69
C LEU A 85 -14.28 -70.36 -10.66
N SER A 86 -15.41 -71.04 -10.51
CA SER A 86 -16.38 -70.74 -9.44
C SER A 86 -15.74 -70.86 -8.05
N ALA A 87 -14.92 -71.90 -7.85
CA ALA A 87 -14.16 -72.10 -6.61
C ALA A 87 -13.12 -71.00 -6.37
N VAL A 88 -12.36 -70.62 -7.40
CA VAL A 88 -11.34 -69.57 -7.31
C VAL A 88 -11.95 -68.21 -6.94
N ARG A 89 -13.12 -67.87 -7.47
CA ARG A 89 -13.85 -66.64 -7.08
C ARG A 89 -14.20 -66.63 -5.59
N LYS A 90 -14.48 -67.80 -5.01
CA LYS A 90 -14.80 -67.95 -3.58
C LYS A 90 -13.55 -68.01 -2.70
N GLY A 91 -12.45 -68.54 -3.21
CA GLY A 91 -11.15 -68.52 -2.56
C GLY A 91 -10.04 -68.84 -3.54
N ALA A 92 -9.10 -67.92 -3.72
CA ALA A 92 -7.97 -68.05 -4.65
C ALA A 92 -7.21 -69.37 -4.55
N PHE A 93 -6.99 -69.83 -3.32
CA PHE A 93 -6.23 -71.06 -3.03
C PHE A 93 -6.93 -72.34 -3.51
N ALA A 94 -8.21 -72.29 -3.90
CA ALA A 94 -8.89 -73.41 -4.53
C ALA A 94 -8.17 -73.88 -5.82
N LEU A 95 -7.49 -72.97 -6.52
CA LEU A 95 -6.71 -73.31 -7.72
C LEU A 95 -5.66 -74.39 -7.42
N ALA A 96 -5.09 -74.46 -6.21
CA ALA A 96 -4.11 -75.48 -5.83
C ALA A 96 -4.66 -76.91 -5.94
N HIS A 97 -5.97 -77.09 -5.75
CA HIS A 97 -6.65 -78.38 -5.80
C HIS A 97 -7.18 -78.75 -7.18
N ALA A 98 -7.10 -77.83 -8.15
CA ALA A 98 -7.48 -78.10 -9.53
C ALA A 98 -6.56 -79.14 -10.18
N ALA A 99 -7.07 -79.82 -11.21
CA ALA A 99 -6.32 -80.78 -11.99
C ALA A 99 -5.02 -80.15 -12.53
N ALA A 100 -3.92 -80.91 -12.51
CA ALA A 100 -2.60 -80.41 -12.91
C ALA A 100 -2.57 -79.82 -14.33
N ARG A 101 -3.43 -80.34 -15.23
CA ARG A 101 -3.62 -79.80 -16.58
C ARG A 101 -4.08 -78.34 -16.58
N LEU A 102 -5.03 -77.98 -15.71
CA LEU A 102 -5.59 -76.64 -15.61
C LEU A 102 -4.61 -75.66 -14.96
N ARG A 103 -3.93 -76.11 -13.89
CA ARG A 103 -2.86 -75.32 -13.23
C ARG A 103 -1.67 -75.04 -14.15
N SER A 104 -1.47 -75.87 -15.17
CA SER A 104 -0.39 -75.72 -16.16
C SER A 104 -0.84 -75.01 -17.44
N ASP A 105 -2.14 -74.75 -17.60
CA ASP A 105 -2.69 -74.03 -18.75
C ASP A 105 -2.69 -72.52 -18.48
N ARG A 106 -1.86 -71.81 -19.25
CA ARG A 106 -1.73 -70.36 -19.17
C ARG A 106 -3.06 -69.64 -19.36
N ARG A 107 -3.90 -70.09 -20.30
CA ARG A 107 -5.18 -69.43 -20.62
C ARG A 107 -6.15 -69.54 -19.46
N PHE A 108 -6.22 -70.73 -18.86
CA PHE A 108 -7.03 -70.97 -17.68
C PHE A 108 -6.52 -70.17 -16.47
N VAL A 109 -5.21 -70.18 -16.22
CA VAL A 109 -4.60 -69.39 -15.13
C VAL A 109 -4.88 -67.90 -15.29
N LEU A 110 -4.82 -67.35 -16.52
CA LEU A 110 -5.22 -65.97 -16.79
C LEU A 110 -6.67 -65.69 -16.39
N GLN A 111 -7.60 -66.61 -16.65
CA GLN A 111 -8.99 -66.47 -16.20
C GLN A 111 -9.12 -66.58 -14.69
N ALA A 112 -8.33 -67.46 -14.06
CA ALA A 112 -8.32 -67.64 -12.61
C ALA A 112 -7.80 -66.39 -11.88
N VAL A 113 -6.70 -65.78 -12.33
CA VAL A 113 -6.17 -64.54 -11.72
C VAL A 113 -7.07 -63.33 -11.94
N ARG A 114 -7.82 -63.27 -13.06
CA ARG A 114 -8.89 -62.27 -13.27
C ARG A 114 -10.07 -62.47 -12.34
N ALA A 115 -10.29 -63.69 -11.88
CA ALA A 115 -11.36 -64.00 -10.94
C ALA A 115 -10.96 -63.71 -9.49
N ASN A 116 -9.67 -63.85 -9.17
CA ASN A 116 -9.09 -63.48 -7.89
C ASN A 116 -7.56 -63.36 -8.03
N GLY A 117 -6.99 -62.18 -7.82
CA GLY A 117 -5.55 -61.90 -8.00
C GLY A 117 -4.62 -62.84 -7.21
N TYR A 118 -5.03 -63.26 -6.01
CA TYR A 118 -4.26 -64.19 -5.17
C TYR A 118 -4.12 -65.59 -5.77
N ALA A 119 -4.88 -65.94 -6.82
CA ALA A 119 -4.74 -67.23 -7.50
C ALA A 119 -3.32 -67.43 -8.07
N LEU A 120 -2.57 -66.33 -8.27
CA LEU A 120 -1.16 -66.35 -8.64
C LEU A 120 -0.28 -67.15 -7.65
N ALA A 121 -0.64 -67.17 -6.37
CA ALA A 121 0.03 -67.95 -5.33
C ALA A 121 0.08 -69.45 -5.67
N CYS A 122 -0.96 -69.96 -6.33
CA CYS A 122 -1.08 -71.37 -6.70
C CYS A 122 -0.56 -71.68 -8.11
N ALA A 123 -0.13 -70.65 -8.87
CA ALA A 123 0.28 -70.74 -10.26
C ALA A 123 1.80 -70.53 -10.40
N GLN A 124 2.61 -71.29 -9.65
CA GLN A 124 4.06 -71.08 -9.51
C GLN A 124 4.82 -70.96 -10.84
N LYS A 125 4.42 -71.71 -11.87
CA LYS A 125 5.01 -71.66 -13.23
C LYS A 125 4.83 -70.30 -13.92
N PHE A 126 3.79 -69.55 -13.57
CA PHE A 126 3.41 -68.28 -14.20
C PHE A 126 3.74 -67.06 -13.34
N GLN A 127 4.39 -67.23 -12.19
CA GLN A 127 4.84 -66.12 -11.35
C GLN A 127 5.91 -65.23 -12.00
N ASN A 128 6.56 -65.70 -13.08
CA ASN A 128 7.45 -64.89 -13.92
C ASN A 128 6.83 -64.53 -15.29
N ASP A 129 5.55 -64.84 -15.52
CA ASP A 129 4.83 -64.45 -16.73
C ASP A 129 4.26 -63.04 -16.54
N ARG A 130 4.84 -62.07 -17.24
CA ARG A 130 4.51 -60.65 -17.08
C ARG A 130 3.02 -60.36 -17.29
N GLU A 131 2.35 -61.00 -18.25
CA GLU A 131 0.92 -60.74 -18.51
C GLU A 131 0.05 -61.31 -17.39
N VAL A 132 0.36 -62.51 -16.91
CA VAL A 132 -0.37 -63.17 -15.82
C VAL A 132 -0.23 -62.36 -14.53
N VAL A 133 1.00 -61.96 -14.19
CA VAL A 133 1.27 -61.15 -12.99
C VAL A 133 0.62 -59.77 -13.10
N LEU A 134 0.74 -59.08 -14.23
CA LEU A 134 0.12 -57.77 -14.38
C LEU A 134 -1.41 -57.85 -14.26
N THR A 135 -2.02 -58.92 -14.78
CA THR A 135 -3.46 -59.18 -14.62
C THR A 135 -3.83 -59.47 -13.16
N ALA A 136 -3.02 -60.25 -12.45
CA ALA A 136 -3.25 -60.56 -11.03
C ALA A 136 -3.15 -59.29 -10.17
N VAL A 137 -2.12 -58.49 -10.41
CA VAL A 137 -1.83 -57.24 -9.69
C VAL A 137 -2.87 -56.16 -9.99
N SER A 138 -3.40 -56.10 -11.21
CA SER A 138 -4.49 -55.17 -11.54
C SER A 138 -5.81 -55.53 -10.84
N GLU A 139 -5.99 -56.81 -10.49
CA GLU A 139 -7.16 -57.28 -9.75
C GLU A 139 -6.99 -57.05 -8.23
N ASP A 140 -5.82 -57.40 -7.69
CA ASP A 140 -5.43 -57.08 -6.31
C ASP A 140 -3.93 -56.78 -6.27
N GLY A 141 -3.56 -55.55 -5.90
CA GLY A 141 -2.17 -55.11 -5.84
C GLY A 141 -1.29 -56.00 -4.97
N SER A 142 -1.86 -56.58 -3.90
CA SER A 142 -1.17 -57.46 -2.96
C SER A 142 -0.70 -58.77 -3.59
N ALA A 143 -1.27 -59.16 -4.75
CA ALA A 143 -0.81 -60.32 -5.50
C ALA A 143 0.66 -60.22 -5.94
N LEU A 144 1.26 -59.02 -5.91
CA LEU A 144 2.68 -58.78 -6.14
C LEU A 144 3.59 -59.63 -5.24
N GLU A 145 3.14 -60.00 -4.03
CA GLU A 145 3.87 -60.90 -3.11
C GLU A 145 4.33 -62.20 -3.78
N TYR A 146 3.48 -62.75 -4.66
CA TYR A 146 3.70 -64.03 -5.32
C TYR A 146 4.44 -63.89 -6.65
N ALA A 147 4.65 -62.67 -7.14
CA ALA A 147 5.42 -62.45 -8.36
C ALA A 147 6.91 -62.80 -8.16
N SER A 148 7.59 -63.14 -9.25
CA SER A 148 9.04 -63.32 -9.26
C SER A 148 9.75 -62.04 -8.84
N GLU A 149 10.96 -62.16 -8.28
CA GLU A 149 11.78 -61.00 -7.93
C GLU A 149 12.06 -60.09 -9.14
N GLN A 150 12.20 -60.68 -10.34
CA GLN A 150 12.38 -59.95 -11.59
C GLN A 150 11.18 -59.06 -11.90
N LEU A 151 9.95 -59.55 -11.72
CA LEU A 151 8.74 -58.77 -11.98
C LEU A 151 8.41 -57.77 -10.87
N ARG A 152 8.83 -58.03 -9.61
CA ARG A 152 8.78 -57.03 -8.53
C ARG A 152 9.72 -55.84 -8.77
N ARG A 153 10.73 -56.01 -9.63
CA ARG A 153 11.61 -54.94 -10.14
C ARG A 153 11.09 -54.26 -11.38
N ASP A 154 10.08 -54.81 -12.06
CA ASP A 154 9.47 -54.18 -13.24
C ASP A 154 8.66 -52.96 -12.78
N LYS A 155 9.08 -51.77 -13.23
CA LYS A 155 8.44 -50.49 -12.91
C LYS A 155 6.95 -50.49 -13.22
N THR A 156 6.54 -51.10 -14.34
CA THR A 156 5.13 -51.09 -14.77
C THR A 156 4.26 -51.98 -13.90
N VAL A 157 4.77 -53.15 -13.53
CA VAL A 157 4.07 -54.09 -12.64
C VAL A 157 3.97 -53.49 -11.24
N ALA A 158 5.07 -52.97 -10.71
CA ALA A 158 5.10 -52.34 -9.38
C ALA A 158 4.21 -51.09 -9.31
N LEU A 159 4.18 -50.23 -10.33
CA LEU A 159 3.29 -49.07 -10.36
C LEU A 159 1.81 -49.45 -10.42
N THR A 160 1.48 -50.57 -11.08
CA THR A 160 0.11 -51.08 -11.11
C THR A 160 -0.30 -51.61 -9.73
N ALA A 161 0.64 -52.23 -9.00
CA ALA A 161 0.41 -52.76 -7.66
C ALA A 161 0.28 -51.65 -6.60
N ALA A 162 1.05 -50.58 -6.75
CA ALA A 162 1.23 -49.53 -5.74
C ALA A 162 -0.03 -48.72 -5.41
N SER A 163 -1.15 -48.97 -6.11
CA SER A 163 -2.47 -48.47 -5.69
C SER A 163 -2.99 -49.11 -4.40
N SER A 164 -2.44 -50.24 -3.98
CA SER A 164 -2.78 -50.90 -2.70
C SER A 164 -1.64 -50.73 -1.71
N ASP A 165 -1.96 -50.30 -0.49
CA ASP A 165 -0.96 -50.04 0.57
C ASP A 165 -0.19 -51.31 0.93
N SER A 166 -0.89 -52.44 1.03
CA SER A 166 -0.31 -53.78 1.27
C SER A 166 0.63 -54.25 0.15
N ALA A 167 0.56 -53.69 -1.05
CA ALA A 167 1.46 -54.08 -2.13
C ALA A 167 2.85 -53.41 -2.02
N LEU A 168 2.93 -52.27 -1.32
CA LEU A 168 4.14 -51.43 -1.26
C LEU A 168 5.30 -52.17 -0.59
N GLU A 169 5.03 -53.02 0.40
CA GLU A 169 6.03 -53.84 1.09
C GLU A 169 6.69 -54.89 0.18
N HIS A 170 6.01 -55.28 -0.91
CA HIS A 170 6.50 -56.26 -1.87
C HIS A 170 7.20 -55.64 -3.08
N VAL A 171 7.16 -54.32 -3.22
CA VAL A 171 7.92 -53.59 -4.24
C VAL A 171 9.42 -53.73 -3.98
N HIS A 172 10.19 -54.06 -5.01
CA HIS A 172 11.62 -54.28 -4.83
C HIS A 172 12.35 -52.99 -4.42
N SER A 173 13.24 -53.08 -3.42
CA SER A 173 13.95 -51.93 -2.82
C SER A 173 14.80 -51.08 -3.79
N SER A 174 15.15 -51.62 -4.95
CA SER A 174 15.83 -50.84 -6.01
C SER A 174 14.93 -49.76 -6.62
N LEU A 175 13.60 -49.96 -6.64
CA LEU A 175 12.66 -49.02 -7.22
C LEU A 175 12.44 -47.79 -6.34
N TRP A 176 12.50 -47.97 -5.01
CA TRP A 176 12.45 -46.87 -4.03
C TRP A 176 13.64 -45.90 -4.13
N ARG A 177 14.72 -46.27 -4.83
CA ARG A 177 15.84 -45.37 -5.14
C ARG A 177 15.65 -44.57 -6.42
N SER A 178 14.65 -44.91 -7.24
CA SER A 178 14.39 -44.25 -8.52
C SER A 178 13.44 -43.07 -8.32
N ARG A 179 13.95 -41.84 -8.47
CA ARG A 179 13.15 -40.59 -8.40
C ARG A 179 11.84 -40.68 -9.20
N ASP A 180 11.92 -41.14 -10.46
CA ASP A 180 10.74 -41.21 -11.34
C ASP A 180 9.66 -42.18 -10.84
N PHE A 181 10.08 -43.28 -10.20
CA PHE A 181 9.16 -44.27 -9.66
C PHE A 181 8.50 -43.72 -8.40
N VAL A 182 9.30 -43.18 -7.47
CA VAL A 182 8.80 -42.55 -6.24
C VAL A 182 7.80 -41.45 -6.55
N ARG A 183 8.11 -40.56 -7.51
CA ARG A 183 7.19 -39.52 -7.96
C ARG A 183 5.85 -40.11 -8.41
N ALA A 184 5.87 -41.07 -9.33
CA ALA A 184 4.67 -41.67 -9.91
C ALA A 184 3.82 -42.45 -8.89
N VAL A 185 4.43 -43.01 -7.85
CA VAL A 185 3.68 -43.67 -6.76
C VAL A 185 3.04 -42.63 -5.84
N LEU A 186 3.80 -41.63 -5.37
CA LEU A 186 3.27 -40.60 -4.43
C LEU A 186 2.17 -39.73 -5.05
N GLU A 187 2.17 -39.56 -6.38
CA GLU A 187 1.07 -38.96 -7.13
C GLU A 187 -0.28 -39.64 -6.87
N ARG A 188 -0.28 -40.92 -6.48
CA ARG A 188 -1.48 -41.75 -6.34
C ARG A 188 -1.69 -42.32 -4.95
N ASN A 189 -0.62 -42.54 -4.20
CA ASN A 189 -0.65 -43.18 -2.89
C ASN A 189 0.35 -42.53 -1.93
N GLU A 190 -0.16 -41.84 -0.92
CA GLU A 190 0.62 -41.20 0.14
C GLU A 190 1.34 -42.18 1.08
N ALA A 191 0.81 -43.41 1.25
CA ALA A 191 1.39 -44.42 2.14
C ALA A 191 2.80 -44.87 1.69
N ALA A 192 3.14 -44.64 0.41
CA ALA A 192 4.47 -44.89 -0.11
C ALA A 192 5.57 -44.05 0.56
N TRP A 193 5.22 -42.98 1.27
CA TRP A 193 6.17 -42.13 1.98
C TRP A 193 7.11 -42.90 2.92
N GLU A 194 6.60 -43.93 3.61
CA GLU A 194 7.34 -44.75 4.58
C GLU A 194 8.48 -45.56 3.95
N PHE A 195 8.42 -45.84 2.65
CA PHE A 195 9.40 -46.68 1.94
C PHE A 195 10.54 -45.89 1.29
N ILE A 196 10.47 -44.55 1.32
CA ILE A 196 11.42 -43.68 0.63
C ILE A 196 12.66 -43.46 1.51
N GLY A 197 13.84 -43.53 0.90
CA GLY A 197 15.09 -43.22 1.59
C GLY A 197 15.25 -41.72 1.88
N SER A 198 16.01 -41.39 2.92
CA SER A 198 16.25 -39.99 3.36
C SER A 198 16.82 -39.09 2.27
N GLU A 199 17.60 -39.62 1.33
CA GLU A 199 18.15 -38.87 0.19
C GLU A 199 17.05 -38.25 -0.69
N LEU A 200 15.99 -39.02 -1.00
CA LEU A 200 14.88 -38.54 -1.83
C LEU A 200 13.86 -37.76 -1.02
N GLN A 201 13.69 -38.06 0.27
CA GLN A 201 12.88 -37.23 1.18
C GLN A 201 13.48 -35.83 1.35
N ALA A 202 14.80 -35.68 1.22
CA ALA A 202 15.48 -34.38 1.24
C ALA A 202 15.51 -33.66 -0.12
N ASP A 203 15.11 -34.31 -1.22
CA ASP A 203 15.07 -33.69 -2.55
C ASP A 203 13.89 -32.70 -2.63
N ARG A 204 14.21 -31.43 -2.35
CA ARG A 204 13.24 -30.32 -2.42
C ARG A 204 12.50 -30.26 -3.77
N SER A 205 13.16 -30.58 -4.89
CA SER A 205 12.53 -30.48 -6.21
C SER A 205 11.44 -31.53 -6.38
N LEU A 206 11.71 -32.77 -5.96
CA LEU A 206 10.76 -33.87 -5.97
C LEU A 206 9.58 -33.58 -5.04
N LEU A 207 9.86 -33.09 -3.82
CA LEU A 207 8.81 -32.77 -2.85
C LEU A 207 7.85 -31.69 -3.38
N LEU A 208 8.38 -30.64 -4.01
CA LEU A 208 7.54 -29.60 -4.62
C LEU A 208 6.65 -30.16 -5.72
N GLU A 209 7.18 -31.00 -6.61
CA GLU A 209 6.39 -31.64 -7.68
C GLU A 209 5.28 -32.51 -7.11
N VAL A 210 5.61 -33.39 -6.17
CA VAL A 210 4.69 -34.37 -5.61
C VAL A 210 3.59 -33.70 -4.78
N VAL A 211 3.94 -32.78 -3.89
CA VAL A 211 2.96 -32.09 -3.04
C VAL A 211 1.95 -31.28 -3.86
N CYS A 212 2.40 -30.68 -4.98
CA CYS A 212 1.51 -29.96 -5.86
C CYS A 212 0.47 -30.88 -6.55
N LEU A 213 0.83 -32.15 -6.81
CA LEU A 213 -0.03 -33.14 -7.43
C LEU A 213 -0.92 -33.87 -6.40
N ASN A 214 -0.35 -34.21 -5.24
CA ASN A 214 -1.03 -34.87 -4.13
C ASN A 214 -0.72 -34.13 -2.80
N PRO A 215 -1.58 -33.18 -2.39
CA PRO A 215 -1.40 -32.40 -1.17
C PRO A 215 -1.35 -33.23 0.13
N ARG A 216 -1.90 -34.45 0.15
CA ARG A 216 -1.91 -35.33 1.33
C ARG A 216 -0.52 -35.74 1.78
N VAL A 217 0.45 -35.73 0.87
CA VAL A 217 1.86 -36.03 1.20
C VAL A 217 2.41 -35.04 2.22
N LEU A 218 1.90 -33.80 2.29
CA LEU A 218 2.30 -32.82 3.31
C LEU A 218 2.05 -33.30 4.74
N ASP A 219 1.03 -34.11 4.98
CA ASP A 219 0.70 -34.63 6.31
C ASP A 219 1.80 -35.54 6.86
N GLN A 220 2.69 -36.05 6.01
CA GLN A 220 3.78 -36.95 6.35
C GLN A 220 5.13 -36.24 6.54
N ILE A 221 5.23 -34.95 6.20
CA ILE A 221 6.49 -34.19 6.27
C ILE A 221 6.56 -33.45 7.60
N GLU A 222 7.49 -33.85 8.48
CA GLU A 222 7.61 -33.27 9.82
C GLU A 222 8.26 -31.88 9.83
N HIS A 223 9.19 -31.62 8.91
CA HIS A 223 9.98 -30.40 8.88
C HIS A 223 9.79 -29.66 7.56
N LEU A 224 9.06 -28.55 7.62
CA LEU A 224 8.78 -27.69 6.47
C LEU A 224 9.31 -26.28 6.74
N ASP A 225 10.24 -25.84 5.90
CA ASP A 225 10.74 -24.47 5.96
C ASP A 225 9.70 -23.49 5.39
N GLN A 226 9.68 -22.26 5.91
CA GLN A 226 8.80 -21.19 5.44
C GLN A 226 8.94 -20.95 3.92
N SER A 227 10.16 -21.01 3.37
CA SER A 227 10.40 -20.83 1.94
C SER A 227 9.75 -21.91 1.08
N PHE A 228 9.65 -23.14 1.60
CA PHE A 228 9.00 -24.24 0.92
C PHE A 228 7.49 -24.05 0.93
N LEU A 229 6.93 -23.65 2.07
CA LEU A 229 5.50 -23.40 2.24
C LEU A 229 4.99 -22.30 1.29
N VAL A 230 5.72 -21.18 1.17
CA VAL A 230 5.39 -20.11 0.22
C VAL A 230 5.37 -20.63 -1.22
N GLU A 231 6.31 -21.50 -1.58
CA GLU A 231 6.42 -22.04 -2.94
C GLU A 231 5.31 -23.04 -3.25
N VAL A 232 5.00 -23.94 -2.32
CA VAL A 232 3.89 -24.90 -2.45
C VAL A 232 2.56 -24.18 -2.59
N LEU A 233 2.24 -23.26 -1.69
CA LEU A 233 0.98 -22.51 -1.71
C LEU A 233 0.87 -21.63 -2.97
N GLY A 234 2.00 -21.10 -3.44
CA GLY A 234 2.07 -20.35 -4.70
C GLY A 234 1.76 -21.20 -5.95
N ARG A 235 1.99 -22.52 -5.90
CA ARG A 235 1.70 -23.44 -7.02
C ARG A 235 0.33 -24.09 -6.89
N ASN A 236 -0.09 -24.45 -5.67
CA ASN A 236 -1.36 -25.09 -5.42
C ASN A 236 -1.98 -24.58 -4.09
N ALA A 237 -3.14 -23.92 -4.21
CA ALA A 237 -3.85 -23.35 -3.08
C ALA A 237 -4.49 -24.40 -2.16
N SER A 238 -4.85 -25.59 -2.68
CA SER A 238 -5.51 -26.63 -1.87
C SER A 238 -4.60 -27.21 -0.80
N CYS A 239 -3.28 -27.07 -0.96
CA CYS A 239 -2.30 -27.46 0.05
C CYS A 239 -2.53 -26.76 1.41
N LEU A 240 -3.19 -25.59 1.43
CA LEU A 240 -3.48 -24.89 2.68
C LEU A 240 -4.35 -25.72 3.64
N GLN A 241 -5.28 -26.53 3.12
CA GLN A 241 -6.16 -27.38 3.93
C GLN A 241 -5.39 -28.44 4.75
N HIS A 242 -4.25 -28.89 4.24
CA HIS A 242 -3.39 -29.87 4.92
C HIS A 242 -2.40 -29.20 5.90
N LEU A 243 -2.22 -27.88 5.77
CA LEU A 243 -1.26 -27.13 6.57
C LEU A 243 -1.87 -26.46 7.80
N GLU A 244 -3.18 -26.61 8.04
CA GLU A 244 -3.85 -26.07 9.24
C GLU A 244 -3.17 -26.55 10.55
N LYS A 245 -2.52 -27.71 10.54
CA LYS A 245 -1.76 -28.26 11.68
C LYS A 245 -0.52 -27.43 12.05
N PHE A 246 0.07 -26.69 11.12
CA PHE A 246 1.41 -26.09 11.27
C PHE A 246 1.42 -24.66 11.83
N GLN A 247 0.26 -24.09 12.22
CA GLN A 247 0.14 -22.69 12.67
C GLN A 247 0.98 -21.73 11.83
N LEU A 248 0.61 -21.58 10.55
CA LEU A 248 1.31 -20.72 9.62
C LEU A 248 1.29 -19.26 10.09
N SER A 249 2.44 -18.59 10.00
CA SER A 249 2.53 -17.15 10.25
C SER A 249 1.92 -16.35 9.10
N ASP A 250 1.27 -15.23 9.41
CA ASP A 250 0.67 -14.33 8.42
C ASP A 250 1.65 -13.93 7.30
N GLU A 251 2.93 -13.71 7.62
CA GLU A 251 3.97 -13.36 6.64
C GLU A 251 4.11 -14.41 5.51
N VAL A 252 3.99 -15.70 5.83
CA VAL A 252 4.06 -16.79 4.86
C VAL A 252 2.82 -16.80 3.99
N LEU A 253 1.64 -16.60 4.58
CA LEU A 253 0.37 -16.54 3.87
C LEU A 253 0.33 -15.36 2.90
N LEU A 254 0.81 -14.19 3.31
CA LEU A 254 0.86 -12.98 2.48
C LEU A 254 1.85 -13.14 1.32
N LYS A 255 3.05 -13.67 1.56
CA LYS A 255 4.03 -13.97 0.49
C LYS A 255 3.52 -15.02 -0.50
N ALA A 256 2.74 -15.99 -0.02
CA ALA A 256 2.10 -16.97 -0.90
C ALA A 256 0.95 -16.34 -1.71
N LEU A 257 0.19 -15.43 -1.10
CA LEU A 257 -0.92 -14.72 -1.73
C LEU A 257 -0.47 -13.85 -2.91
N GLU A 258 0.70 -13.21 -2.80
CA GLU A 258 1.34 -12.49 -3.91
C GLU A 258 1.53 -13.35 -5.16
N ARG A 259 1.74 -14.66 -4.98
CA ARG A 259 1.96 -15.63 -6.07
C ARG A 259 0.67 -16.26 -6.56
N ASN A 260 -0.29 -16.48 -5.67
CA ASN A 260 -1.51 -17.22 -5.96
C ASN A 260 -2.74 -16.65 -5.25
N LYS A 261 -3.51 -15.84 -5.97
CA LYS A 261 -4.76 -15.24 -5.46
C LYS A 261 -5.86 -16.26 -5.11
N ARG A 262 -5.80 -17.50 -5.61
CA ARG A 262 -6.79 -18.55 -5.25
C ARG A 262 -6.72 -18.96 -3.78
N LEU A 263 -5.65 -18.61 -3.08
CA LEU A 263 -5.53 -18.83 -1.63
C LEU A 263 -6.65 -18.15 -0.84
N LEU A 264 -7.21 -17.05 -1.35
CA LEU A 264 -8.30 -16.32 -0.71
C LEU A 264 -9.54 -17.19 -0.43
N GLU A 265 -9.82 -18.18 -1.29
CA GLU A 265 -10.94 -19.11 -1.13
C GLU A 265 -10.81 -20.00 0.12
N PHE A 266 -9.59 -20.18 0.62
CA PHE A 266 -9.29 -21.06 1.74
C PHE A 266 -9.00 -20.28 3.04
N PHE A 267 -8.89 -18.95 2.97
CA PHE A 267 -8.55 -18.14 4.13
C PHE A 267 -9.76 -17.98 5.07
N ARG A 268 -9.48 -18.09 6.37
CA ARG A 268 -10.40 -17.66 7.43
C ARG A 268 -9.88 -16.35 7.98
N PHE A 269 -10.45 -15.25 7.49
CA PHE A 269 -10.01 -13.90 7.86
C PHE A 269 -10.40 -13.54 9.29
N ASP A 270 -9.41 -13.09 10.06
CA ASP A 270 -9.61 -12.17 11.17
C ASP A 270 -9.32 -10.72 10.71
N ALA A 271 -9.56 -9.73 11.57
CA ALA A 271 -9.39 -8.32 11.20
C ALA A 271 -7.92 -7.98 10.86
N THR A 272 -6.95 -8.57 11.55
CA THR A 272 -5.51 -8.30 11.39
C THR A 272 -4.95 -8.88 10.09
N LEU A 273 -5.27 -10.13 9.77
CA LEU A 273 -4.89 -10.76 8.52
C LEU A 273 -5.58 -10.09 7.34
N LEU A 274 -6.84 -9.66 7.50
CA LEU A 274 -7.56 -8.97 6.45
C LEU A 274 -6.93 -7.61 6.09
N LEU A 275 -6.54 -6.84 7.11
CA LEU A 275 -5.86 -5.54 6.91
C LEU A 275 -4.55 -5.67 6.13
N SER A 276 -3.79 -6.73 6.37
CA SER A 276 -2.53 -7.00 5.67
C SER A 276 -2.76 -7.66 4.30
N ALA A 277 -3.74 -8.55 4.17
CA ALA A 277 -4.08 -9.19 2.90
C ALA A 277 -4.59 -8.21 1.86
N VAL A 278 -5.36 -7.20 2.27
CA VAL A 278 -5.88 -6.15 1.36
C VAL A 278 -4.79 -5.27 0.77
N GLU A 279 -3.66 -5.08 1.46
CA GLU A 279 -2.50 -4.36 0.90
C GLU A 279 -1.88 -5.13 -0.28
N VAL A 280 -1.94 -6.46 -0.24
CA VAL A 280 -1.44 -7.34 -1.29
C VAL A 280 -2.49 -7.55 -2.39
N ALA A 281 -3.74 -7.79 -2.01
CA ALA A 281 -4.84 -8.10 -2.90
C ALA A 281 -6.15 -7.51 -2.34
N ALA A 282 -6.65 -6.43 -2.96
CA ALA A 282 -7.89 -5.78 -2.53
C ALA A 282 -9.10 -6.72 -2.59
N GLU A 283 -9.07 -7.73 -3.47
CA GLU A 283 -10.09 -8.75 -3.62
C GLU A 283 -10.25 -9.63 -2.36
N ALA A 284 -9.27 -9.63 -1.45
CA ALA A 284 -9.35 -10.35 -0.18
C ALA A 284 -10.58 -9.94 0.63
N PHE A 285 -11.03 -8.69 0.52
CA PHE A 285 -12.20 -8.22 1.23
C PHE A 285 -13.50 -8.86 0.74
N ASP A 286 -13.55 -9.38 -0.49
CA ASP A 286 -14.73 -10.10 -0.97
C ASP A 286 -14.96 -11.43 -0.23
N PHE A 287 -13.89 -12.06 0.26
CA PHE A 287 -13.94 -13.31 1.01
C PHE A 287 -14.14 -13.08 2.52
N ALA A 288 -14.20 -11.82 2.97
CA ALA A 288 -14.42 -11.49 4.37
C ALA A 288 -15.86 -11.82 4.83
N PRO A 289 -16.06 -12.20 6.11
CA PRO A 289 -17.39 -12.39 6.69
C PRO A 289 -18.28 -11.16 6.54
N ILE A 290 -19.59 -11.36 6.33
CA ILE A 290 -20.57 -10.27 6.15
C ILE A 290 -20.50 -9.23 7.28
N ARG A 291 -20.30 -9.67 8.53
CA ARG A 291 -20.18 -8.77 9.69
C ARG A 291 -19.04 -7.76 9.56
N MET A 292 -17.93 -8.13 8.92
CA MET A 292 -16.81 -7.24 8.67
C MET A 292 -17.09 -6.30 7.49
N LYS A 293 -17.85 -6.75 6.49
CA LYS A 293 -18.28 -5.93 5.35
C LYS A 293 -19.26 -4.83 5.76
N ASP A 294 -20.00 -5.04 6.84
CA ASP A 294 -20.93 -4.08 7.44
C ASP A 294 -20.29 -3.15 8.48
N ASP A 295 -19.03 -3.39 8.88
CA ASP A 295 -18.35 -2.59 9.90
C ASP A 295 -17.75 -1.31 9.29
N PRO A 296 -18.28 -0.11 9.63
CA PRO A 296 -17.84 1.14 9.03
C PRO A 296 -16.41 1.52 9.44
N ASP A 297 -15.96 1.13 10.64
CA ASP A 297 -14.63 1.49 11.12
C ASP A 297 -13.55 0.66 10.40
N LEU A 298 -13.81 -0.63 10.24
CA LEU A 298 -12.94 -1.52 9.48
C LEU A 298 -12.88 -1.14 7.99
N VAL A 299 -14.03 -0.89 7.35
CA VAL A 299 -14.07 -0.46 5.94
C VAL A 299 -13.30 0.84 5.73
N ARG A 300 -13.33 1.76 6.71
CA ARG A 300 -12.56 3.01 6.65
C ARG A 300 -11.06 2.77 6.69
N GLU A 301 -10.60 1.90 7.59
CA GLU A 301 -9.17 1.57 7.69
C GLU A 301 -8.67 0.84 6.43
N LEU A 302 -9.46 -0.09 5.89
CA LEU A 302 -9.16 -0.82 4.67
C LEU A 302 -9.13 0.10 3.44
N SER A 303 -10.12 0.98 3.30
CA SER A 303 -10.23 1.88 2.14
C SER A 303 -9.12 2.95 2.13
N ARG A 304 -8.56 3.28 3.29
CA ARG A 304 -7.36 4.11 3.40
C ARG A 304 -6.14 3.43 2.76
N LYS A 305 -6.01 2.10 2.89
CA LYS A 305 -4.92 1.31 2.29
C LYS A 305 -5.19 1.01 0.81
N SER A 306 -6.42 0.62 0.46
CA SER A 306 -6.81 0.29 -0.91
C SER A 306 -8.24 0.75 -1.21
N ALA A 307 -8.40 1.70 -2.13
CA ALA A 307 -9.71 2.24 -2.48
C ALA A 307 -10.68 1.19 -3.07
N ALA A 308 -10.15 0.14 -3.68
CA ALA A 308 -10.92 -0.92 -4.29
C ALA A 308 -11.74 -1.72 -3.26
N THR A 309 -11.44 -1.64 -1.95
CA THR A 309 -12.24 -2.34 -0.93
C THR A 309 -13.67 -1.84 -0.83
N LEU A 310 -13.94 -0.58 -1.21
CA LEU A 310 -15.29 -0.03 -1.17
C LEU A 310 -16.27 -0.86 -2.01
N GLN A 311 -15.81 -1.44 -3.13
CA GLN A 311 -16.65 -2.25 -4.02
C GLN A 311 -17.16 -3.55 -3.39
N TYR A 312 -16.50 -4.02 -2.32
CA TYR A 312 -16.86 -5.25 -1.61
C TYR A 312 -17.52 -4.99 -0.25
N ALA A 313 -17.61 -3.72 0.16
CA ALA A 313 -18.38 -3.32 1.35
C ALA A 313 -19.87 -3.62 1.16
N SER A 314 -20.63 -3.58 2.25
CA SER A 314 -22.08 -3.81 2.16
C SER A 314 -22.81 -2.70 1.40
N LEU A 315 -23.95 -3.05 0.82
CA LEU A 315 -24.77 -2.13 0.03
C LEU A 315 -25.23 -0.91 0.84
N SER A 316 -25.44 -1.05 2.15
CA SER A 316 -25.80 0.06 3.04
C SER A 316 -24.69 1.12 3.09
N LEU A 317 -23.43 0.69 3.26
CA LEU A 317 -22.28 1.59 3.28
C LEU A 317 -21.96 2.16 1.90
N GLN A 318 -22.17 1.39 0.83
CA GLN A 318 -21.96 1.85 -0.55
C GLN A 318 -22.99 2.90 -1.02
N GLN A 319 -24.12 3.02 -0.33
CA GLN A 319 -25.16 4.00 -0.61
C GLN A 319 -25.16 5.18 0.37
N ASP A 320 -24.37 5.10 1.45
CA ASP A 320 -24.23 6.18 2.42
C ASP A 320 -23.27 7.26 1.90
N GLU A 321 -23.84 8.34 1.39
CA GLU A 321 -23.12 9.51 0.91
C GLU A 321 -22.17 10.10 1.96
N ALA A 322 -22.61 10.23 3.21
CA ALA A 322 -21.82 10.87 4.26
C ALA A 322 -20.60 10.01 4.59
N PHE A 323 -20.79 8.70 4.64
CA PHE A 323 -19.70 7.74 4.85
C PHE A 323 -18.68 7.78 3.71
N ILE A 324 -19.12 7.71 2.45
CA ILE A 324 -18.19 7.72 1.30
C ILE A 324 -17.43 9.05 1.23
N LEU A 325 -18.05 10.19 1.53
CA LEU A 325 -17.36 11.47 1.59
C LEU A 325 -16.27 11.50 2.67
N GLN A 326 -16.47 10.84 3.81
CA GLN A 326 -15.41 10.66 4.82
C GLN A 326 -14.26 9.77 4.31
N LEU A 327 -14.56 8.76 3.49
CA LEU A 327 -13.52 7.93 2.86
C LEU A 327 -12.69 8.74 1.85
N ILE A 328 -13.34 9.55 1.01
CA ILE A 328 -12.70 10.40 0.00
C ILE A 328 -11.77 11.44 0.64
N GLU A 329 -12.14 11.95 1.83
CA GLU A 329 -11.30 12.85 2.61
C GLU A 329 -9.92 12.22 2.91
N GLN A 330 -9.87 10.91 3.15
CA GLN A 330 -8.62 10.18 3.42
C GLN A 330 -7.97 9.60 2.16
N ASN A 331 -8.76 9.06 1.24
CA ASN A 331 -8.30 8.45 0.00
C ASN A 331 -9.23 8.81 -1.18
N PRO A 332 -8.83 9.75 -2.07
CA PRO A 332 -9.68 10.23 -3.15
C PRO A 332 -9.98 9.16 -4.21
N ALA A 333 -9.17 8.09 -4.30
CA ALA A 333 -9.39 6.99 -5.24
C ALA A 333 -10.67 6.20 -4.95
N CYS A 334 -11.24 6.30 -3.75
CA CYS A 334 -12.52 5.66 -3.40
C CYS A 334 -13.66 6.11 -4.31
N LEU A 335 -13.57 7.32 -4.89
CA LEU A 335 -14.58 7.83 -5.82
C LEU A 335 -14.76 6.92 -7.05
N GLN A 336 -13.69 6.28 -7.52
CA GLN A 336 -13.74 5.36 -8.66
C GLN A 336 -14.64 4.14 -8.41
N PHE A 337 -14.76 3.73 -7.15
CA PHE A 337 -15.52 2.55 -6.73
C PHE A 337 -16.85 2.93 -6.06
N SER A 338 -17.22 4.21 -6.08
CA SER A 338 -18.50 4.67 -5.54
C SER A 338 -19.63 4.40 -6.52
N SER A 339 -20.78 3.97 -5.99
CA SER A 339 -22.02 3.89 -6.76
C SER A 339 -22.68 5.26 -6.97
N LEU A 340 -22.30 6.26 -6.17
CA LEU A 340 -22.85 7.60 -6.16
C LEU A 340 -22.03 8.49 -7.10
N VAL A 341 -22.38 8.55 -8.38
CA VAL A 341 -21.61 9.31 -9.39
C VAL A 341 -22.32 10.62 -9.79
N CYS A 342 -23.27 11.13 -8.99
CA CYS A 342 -24.05 12.29 -9.40
C CYS A 342 -23.23 13.60 -9.35
N ARG A 343 -23.71 14.62 -10.08
CA ARG A 343 -23.07 15.94 -10.19
C ARG A 343 -22.80 16.57 -8.81
N GLU A 344 -23.81 16.59 -7.95
CA GLU A 344 -23.73 17.22 -6.62
C GLU A 344 -22.74 16.49 -5.73
N PHE A 345 -22.75 15.15 -5.76
CA PHE A 345 -21.81 14.32 -5.03
C PHE A 345 -20.36 14.55 -5.47
N ASN A 346 -20.10 14.62 -6.78
CA ASN A 346 -18.75 14.93 -7.30
C ASN A 346 -18.24 16.31 -6.83
N LEU A 347 -19.12 17.32 -6.75
CA LEU A 347 -18.77 18.63 -6.19
C LEU A 347 -18.50 18.55 -4.68
N SER A 348 -19.32 17.80 -3.93
CA SER A 348 -19.10 17.54 -2.50
C SER A 348 -17.78 16.82 -2.25
N ALA A 349 -17.43 15.84 -3.08
CA ALA A 349 -16.15 15.12 -3.04
C ALA A 349 -14.97 16.07 -3.25
N LEU A 350 -15.04 16.96 -4.24
CA LEU A 350 -14.01 17.99 -4.49
C LEU A 350 -13.84 18.96 -3.32
N ARG A 351 -14.92 19.28 -2.59
CA ARG A 351 -14.85 20.12 -1.39
C ARG A 351 -14.14 19.43 -0.23
N ARG A 352 -14.22 18.10 -0.14
CA ARG A 352 -13.53 17.30 0.88
C ARG A 352 -12.08 17.06 0.52
N ASN A 353 -11.82 16.67 -0.72
CA ASN A 353 -10.48 16.38 -1.20
C ASN A 353 -10.31 16.82 -2.67
N CYS A 354 -9.42 17.77 -2.89
CA CYS A 354 -9.20 18.37 -4.20
C CYS A 354 -8.58 17.38 -5.22
N ASP A 355 -7.95 16.30 -4.76
CA ASP A 355 -7.39 15.25 -5.61
C ASP A 355 -8.44 14.26 -6.14
N ALA A 356 -9.67 14.33 -5.63
CA ALA A 356 -10.81 13.59 -6.18
C ALA A 356 -11.04 13.92 -7.67
N ARG A 357 -10.59 15.09 -8.15
CA ARG A 357 -10.68 15.51 -9.56
C ARG A 357 -10.14 14.47 -10.54
N ARG A 358 -9.12 13.70 -10.13
CA ARG A 358 -8.47 12.68 -10.97
C ARG A 358 -9.35 11.46 -11.25
N TYR A 359 -10.38 11.25 -10.43
CA TYR A 359 -11.24 10.06 -10.48
C TYR A 359 -12.66 10.39 -10.95
N ILE A 360 -12.96 11.67 -11.22
CA ILE A 360 -14.23 12.09 -11.82
C ILE A 360 -14.19 11.77 -13.31
N ALA A 361 -15.27 11.16 -13.82
CA ALA A 361 -15.37 10.80 -15.23
C ALA A 361 -15.25 12.03 -16.14
N GLN A 362 -14.57 11.84 -17.29
CA GLN A 362 -14.29 12.92 -18.25
C GLN A 362 -15.56 13.65 -18.72
N GLU A 363 -16.68 12.95 -18.80
CA GLU A 363 -17.98 13.48 -19.23
C GLU A 363 -18.43 14.70 -18.40
N TYR A 364 -18.13 14.73 -17.09
CA TYR A 364 -18.47 15.87 -16.23
C TYR A 364 -17.59 17.09 -16.53
N TRP A 365 -16.34 16.88 -16.95
CA TRP A 365 -15.43 17.96 -17.31
C TRP A 365 -15.77 18.62 -18.66
N GLU A 366 -16.58 17.95 -19.48
CA GLU A 366 -17.17 18.53 -20.70
C GLU A 366 -18.47 19.33 -20.43
N ASP A 367 -18.98 19.36 -19.19
CA ASP A 367 -20.05 20.27 -18.79
C ASP A 367 -19.45 21.58 -18.23
N ALA A 368 -19.60 22.67 -18.99
CA ALA A 368 -19.12 23.99 -18.61
C ALA A 368 -19.65 24.43 -17.23
N SER A 369 -20.89 24.09 -16.89
CA SER A 369 -21.49 24.48 -15.61
C SER A 369 -20.87 23.73 -14.44
N PHE A 370 -20.49 22.45 -14.64
CA PHE A 370 -19.77 21.67 -13.64
C PHE A 370 -18.34 22.18 -13.47
N ALA A 371 -17.61 22.39 -14.57
CA ALA A 371 -16.23 22.86 -14.55
C ALA A 371 -16.09 24.23 -13.86
N LEU A 372 -17.04 25.15 -14.06
CA LEU A 372 -17.04 26.46 -13.39
C LEU A 372 -17.34 26.35 -11.88
N GLU A 373 -18.26 25.48 -11.47
CA GLU A 373 -18.50 25.23 -10.04
C GLU A 373 -17.30 24.53 -9.38
N ALA A 374 -16.66 23.59 -10.07
CA ALA A 374 -15.43 22.96 -9.62
C ALA A 374 -14.29 23.99 -9.49
N LEU A 375 -14.19 24.96 -10.40
CA LEU A 375 -13.21 26.05 -10.35
C LEU A 375 -13.39 26.95 -9.12
N LYS A 376 -14.63 27.20 -8.68
CA LYS A 376 -14.90 27.94 -7.44
C LYS A 376 -14.28 27.23 -6.24
N ILE A 377 -14.29 25.90 -6.23
CA ILE A 377 -13.71 25.07 -5.17
C ILE A 377 -12.18 25.03 -5.30
N ASN A 378 -11.65 24.65 -6.47
CA ASN A 378 -10.23 24.42 -6.71
C ASN A 378 -9.76 25.01 -8.05
N GLU A 379 -8.63 25.72 -8.02
CA GLU A 379 -8.00 26.29 -9.22
C GLU A 379 -7.43 25.25 -10.20
N LEU A 380 -7.17 24.01 -9.76
CA LEU A 380 -6.66 22.94 -10.61
C LEU A 380 -7.78 22.17 -11.34
N ALA A 381 -9.05 22.54 -11.14
CA ALA A 381 -10.18 21.90 -11.82
C ALA A 381 -10.08 21.94 -13.35
N LEU A 382 -9.47 22.99 -13.90
CA LEU A 382 -9.35 23.19 -15.34
C LEU A 382 -8.30 22.28 -16.02
N GLU A 383 -7.48 21.53 -15.26
CA GLU A 383 -6.51 20.57 -15.81
C GLU A 383 -7.18 19.44 -16.60
N HIS A 384 -8.41 19.07 -16.23
CA HIS A 384 -9.15 17.97 -16.81
C HIS A 384 -10.15 18.40 -17.89
N VAL A 385 -10.32 19.71 -18.11
CA VAL A 385 -11.25 20.24 -19.11
C VAL A 385 -10.61 20.15 -20.50
N SER A 386 -11.40 19.76 -21.51
CA SER A 386 -10.88 19.64 -22.88
C SER A 386 -10.37 20.97 -23.45
N GLU A 387 -9.35 20.88 -24.31
CA GLU A 387 -8.81 22.04 -25.03
C GLU A 387 -9.88 22.77 -25.85
N ASN A 388 -10.84 22.01 -26.40
CA ASN A 388 -11.96 22.56 -27.17
C ASN A 388 -12.82 23.50 -26.32
N MET A 389 -13.16 23.09 -25.09
CA MET A 389 -13.91 23.93 -24.16
C MET A 389 -13.07 25.11 -23.67
N LEU A 390 -11.79 24.90 -23.37
CA LEU A 390 -10.84 25.95 -22.96
C LEU A 390 -10.57 27.00 -24.06
N ALA A 391 -10.85 26.68 -25.32
CA ALA A 391 -10.79 27.63 -26.43
C ALA A 391 -12.07 28.46 -26.60
N GLN A 392 -13.18 28.09 -25.95
CA GLN A 392 -14.45 28.83 -26.06
C GLN A 392 -14.39 30.15 -25.31
N LYS A 393 -14.68 31.25 -26.02
CA LYS A 393 -14.61 32.61 -25.48
C LYS A 393 -15.55 32.84 -24.28
N GLN A 394 -16.77 32.30 -24.33
CA GLN A 394 -17.75 32.46 -23.25
C GLN A 394 -17.30 31.76 -21.97
N PHE A 395 -16.86 30.51 -22.08
CA PHE A 395 -16.32 29.73 -20.96
C PHE A 395 -15.06 30.39 -20.37
N GLY A 396 -14.09 30.74 -21.21
CA GLY A 396 -12.85 31.37 -20.76
C GLY A 396 -13.06 32.69 -20.03
N PHE A 397 -14.02 33.52 -20.48
CA PHE A 397 -14.37 34.77 -19.79
C PHE A 397 -14.99 34.51 -18.41
N GLN A 398 -15.89 33.52 -18.30
CA GLN A 398 -16.49 33.14 -17.02
C GLN A 398 -15.47 32.53 -16.06
N ALA A 399 -14.59 31.65 -16.55
CA ALA A 399 -13.55 31.02 -15.75
C ALA A 399 -12.58 32.04 -15.14
N VAL A 400 -12.12 32.98 -15.97
CA VAL A 400 -11.23 34.07 -15.55
C VAL A 400 -11.92 35.04 -14.59
N GLY A 401 -13.20 35.34 -14.83
CA GLY A 401 -13.99 36.18 -13.92
C GLY A 401 -14.25 35.54 -12.55
N LEU A 402 -14.17 34.21 -12.44
CA LEU A 402 -14.23 33.50 -11.16
C LEU A 402 -12.87 33.44 -10.47
N ARG A 403 -11.81 33.16 -11.22
CA ARG A 403 -10.42 33.15 -10.74
C ARG A 403 -9.47 33.60 -11.85
N GLY A 404 -8.74 34.69 -11.64
CA GLY A 404 -7.79 35.23 -12.61
C GLY A 404 -6.66 34.25 -12.95
N SER A 405 -6.32 33.33 -12.04
CA SER A 405 -5.33 32.28 -12.29
C SER A 405 -5.76 31.26 -13.36
N ALA A 406 -7.06 31.20 -13.72
CA ALA A 406 -7.58 30.35 -14.79
C ALA A 406 -6.95 30.65 -16.16
N LEU A 407 -6.44 31.87 -16.37
CA LEU A 407 -5.79 32.29 -17.62
C LEU A 407 -4.66 31.32 -18.03
N ARG A 408 -4.00 30.67 -17.07
CA ARG A 408 -2.91 29.69 -17.31
C ARG A 408 -3.34 28.44 -18.09
N PHE A 409 -4.63 28.14 -18.15
CA PHE A 409 -5.16 26.94 -18.80
C PHE A 409 -5.83 27.23 -20.14
N LEU A 410 -6.21 28.49 -20.41
CA LEU A 410 -6.95 28.84 -21.63
C LEU A 410 -6.09 28.66 -22.89
N GLY A 411 -6.72 28.55 -24.07
CA GLY A 411 -5.99 28.50 -25.34
C GLY A 411 -5.28 29.82 -25.69
N GLY A 412 -4.24 29.76 -26.55
CA GLY A 412 -3.42 30.91 -26.93
C GLY A 412 -4.24 32.12 -27.44
N ASN A 413 -5.26 31.87 -28.26
CA ASN A 413 -6.17 32.91 -28.77
C ASN A 413 -6.89 33.70 -27.67
N LEU A 414 -7.21 33.07 -26.54
CA LEU A 414 -7.84 33.75 -25.40
C LEU A 414 -6.81 34.44 -24.51
N ARG A 415 -5.60 33.89 -24.40
CA ARG A 415 -4.47 34.56 -23.72
C ARG A 415 -3.98 35.80 -24.47
N ASP A 416 -4.25 35.90 -25.76
CA ASP A 416 -4.04 37.11 -26.58
C ASP A 416 -5.29 38.01 -26.67
N ASN A 417 -6.39 37.66 -25.99
CA ASN A 417 -7.58 38.50 -25.96
C ASN A 417 -7.49 39.53 -24.82
N VAL A 418 -7.38 40.81 -25.20
CA VAL A 418 -7.22 41.93 -24.26
C VAL A 418 -8.30 41.95 -23.17
N LEU A 419 -9.56 41.66 -23.51
CA LEU A 419 -10.65 41.70 -22.54
C LEU A 419 -10.55 40.57 -21.52
N VAL A 420 -10.15 39.37 -21.95
CA VAL A 420 -9.98 38.21 -21.08
C VAL A 420 -8.77 38.41 -20.16
N VAL A 421 -7.65 38.85 -20.70
CA VAL A 421 -6.43 39.12 -19.91
C VAL A 421 -6.66 40.27 -18.93
N ALA A 422 -7.37 41.33 -19.33
CA ALA A 422 -7.72 42.43 -18.43
C ALA A 422 -8.59 41.93 -17.26
N ALA A 423 -9.64 41.15 -17.55
CA ALA A 423 -10.47 40.55 -16.50
C ALA A 423 -9.65 39.65 -15.55
N ALA A 424 -8.67 38.89 -16.08
CA ALA A 424 -7.79 38.06 -15.26
C ALA A 424 -6.91 38.89 -14.33
N ALA A 425 -6.33 39.95 -14.86
CA ALA A 425 -5.42 40.83 -14.13
C ALA A 425 -6.15 41.71 -13.10
N GLU A 426 -7.45 41.94 -13.27
CA GLU A 426 -8.30 42.62 -12.30
C GLU A 426 -8.52 41.79 -11.03
N ASP A 427 -8.73 40.47 -11.17
CA ASP A 427 -8.87 39.55 -10.03
C ASP A 427 -7.51 39.13 -9.45
N ASN A 428 -6.56 38.75 -10.32
CA ASN A 428 -5.21 38.34 -9.95
C ASN A 428 -4.17 39.03 -10.84
N PRO A 429 -3.51 40.10 -10.35
CA PRO A 429 -2.48 40.83 -11.10
C PRO A 429 -1.33 39.95 -11.64
N TRP A 430 -1.01 38.86 -10.95
CA TRP A 430 0.01 37.90 -11.38
C TRP A 430 -0.40 37.06 -12.59
N ALA A 431 -1.67 37.11 -13.00
CA ALA A 431 -2.16 36.41 -14.17
C ALA A 431 -1.47 36.86 -15.47
N LEU A 432 -0.96 38.10 -15.50
CA LEU A 432 -0.24 38.65 -16.66
C LEU A 432 0.98 37.82 -17.08
N ARG A 433 1.56 37.00 -16.19
CA ARG A 433 2.65 36.06 -16.55
C ARG A 433 2.25 35.02 -17.60
N TRP A 434 0.95 34.76 -17.73
CA TRP A 434 0.41 33.81 -18.69
C TRP A 434 -0.29 34.50 -19.87
N ALA A 435 -0.22 35.83 -19.96
CA ALA A 435 -0.72 36.53 -21.13
C ALA A 435 0.06 36.10 -22.38
N GLY A 436 -0.64 36.02 -23.51
CA GLY A 436 -0.02 35.75 -24.80
C GLY A 436 0.87 36.92 -25.24
N PRO A 437 1.70 36.74 -26.28
CA PRO A 437 2.71 37.71 -26.70
C PRO A 437 2.12 39.10 -27.04
N THR A 438 0.88 39.16 -27.52
CA THR A 438 0.24 40.44 -27.90
C THR A 438 -0.24 41.24 -26.69
N CYS A 439 -0.71 40.55 -25.65
CA CYS A 439 -1.19 41.17 -24.42
C CYS A 439 -0.07 41.37 -23.38
N GLY A 440 0.90 40.46 -23.32
CA GLY A 440 2.00 40.49 -22.36
C GLY A 440 2.89 41.72 -22.48
N GLY A 441 2.97 42.34 -23.66
CA GLY A 441 3.68 43.60 -23.85
C GLY A 441 2.87 44.84 -23.47
N ARG A 442 1.53 44.81 -23.47
CA ARG A 442 0.71 46.04 -23.43
C ARG A 442 0.83 46.80 -22.13
N ILE A 443 1.43 47.98 -22.19
CA ILE A 443 1.64 48.87 -21.05
C ILE A 443 0.37 49.21 -20.26
N ASP A 444 -0.78 49.33 -20.93
CA ASP A 444 -2.05 49.69 -20.28
C ASP A 444 -2.53 48.62 -19.28
N LEU A 445 -2.32 47.33 -19.60
CA LEU A 445 -2.66 46.22 -18.71
C LEU A 445 -1.76 46.21 -17.48
N TRP A 446 -0.47 46.41 -17.68
CA TRP A 446 0.52 46.49 -16.60
C TRP A 446 0.30 47.70 -15.69
N ARG A 447 -0.03 48.87 -16.24
CA ARG A 447 -0.37 50.06 -15.44
C ARG A 447 -1.54 49.82 -14.49
N ARG A 448 -2.48 48.95 -14.87
CA ARG A 448 -3.62 48.59 -14.01
C ARG A 448 -3.23 47.52 -12.99
N ALA A 449 -2.56 46.46 -13.41
CA ALA A 449 -2.13 45.37 -12.52
C ALA A 449 -1.17 45.85 -11.41
N VAL A 450 -0.21 46.69 -11.78
CA VAL A 450 0.81 47.24 -10.87
C VAL A 450 0.20 48.16 -9.80
N ARG A 451 -0.96 48.76 -10.06
CA ARG A 451 -1.70 49.55 -9.04
C ARG A 451 -2.41 48.66 -8.02
N LEU A 452 -2.71 47.40 -8.38
CA LEU A 452 -3.34 46.42 -7.50
C LEU A 452 -2.27 45.69 -6.66
N ASP A 453 -1.18 45.26 -7.30
CA ASP A 453 -0.01 44.67 -6.66
C ASP A 453 1.27 45.12 -7.37
N GLY A 454 2.11 45.88 -6.67
CA GLY A 454 3.35 46.42 -7.22
C GLY A 454 4.42 45.35 -7.47
N GLU A 455 4.37 44.20 -6.79
CA GLU A 455 5.41 43.17 -6.92
C GLU A 455 5.39 42.44 -8.27
N VAL A 456 4.28 42.54 -9.00
CA VAL A 456 4.12 41.98 -10.35
C VAL A 456 5.15 42.58 -11.32
N LEU A 457 5.72 43.75 -11.01
CA LEU A 457 6.79 44.38 -11.78
C LEU A 457 8.00 43.47 -12.05
N GLN A 458 8.24 42.47 -11.18
CA GLN A 458 9.29 41.47 -11.39
C GLN A 458 9.07 40.58 -12.62
N LEU A 459 7.87 40.53 -13.19
CA LEU A 459 7.60 39.72 -14.37
C LEU A 459 7.97 40.44 -15.67
N LEU A 460 8.23 41.75 -15.61
CA LEU A 460 8.61 42.55 -16.77
C LEU A 460 10.10 42.42 -17.10
N PRO A 461 10.49 42.54 -18.39
CA PRO A 461 11.88 42.66 -18.79
C PRO A 461 12.48 43.99 -18.31
N GLU A 462 13.81 44.03 -18.15
CA GLU A 462 14.52 45.23 -17.71
C GLU A 462 14.35 46.39 -18.69
N SER A 463 14.55 46.13 -19.98
CA SER A 463 14.42 47.10 -21.07
C SER A 463 13.46 46.57 -22.15
N SER A 464 12.67 47.46 -22.76
CA SER A 464 11.81 47.14 -23.90
C SER A 464 12.37 47.64 -25.23
N GLU A 465 12.15 46.89 -26.32
CA GLU A 465 12.49 47.30 -27.70
C GLU A 465 11.47 48.31 -28.30
N SER A 466 10.28 48.44 -27.72
CA SER A 466 9.20 49.32 -28.20
C SER A 466 8.60 50.19 -27.09
N LEU A 467 8.26 51.44 -27.42
CA LEU A 467 7.69 52.46 -26.51
C LEU A 467 6.33 52.07 -25.90
N GLU A 468 5.58 51.18 -26.54
CA GLU A 468 4.28 50.71 -26.08
C GLU A 468 4.37 49.45 -25.20
N SER A 469 5.58 48.89 -25.05
CA SER A 469 5.80 47.70 -24.25
C SER A 469 6.28 48.00 -22.84
N ALA A 470 5.62 47.39 -21.86
CA ALA A 470 5.95 47.55 -20.45
C ALA A 470 7.36 47.04 -20.14
N SER A 471 8.14 47.84 -19.43
CA SER A 471 9.47 47.48 -18.97
C SER A 471 9.75 48.08 -17.60
N ARG A 472 10.74 47.52 -16.91
CA ARG A 472 11.23 48.04 -15.62
C ARG A 472 12.01 49.35 -15.78
N ASP A 473 12.26 49.78 -17.02
CA ASP A 473 12.81 51.09 -17.39
C ASP A 473 11.75 52.21 -17.45
N ASP A 474 10.45 51.89 -17.41
CA ASP A 474 9.40 52.91 -17.38
C ASP A 474 9.24 53.48 -15.96
N ALA A 475 9.77 54.68 -15.76
CA ALA A 475 9.69 55.43 -14.51
C ALA A 475 8.25 55.60 -14.00
N ALA A 476 7.27 55.84 -14.89
CA ALA A 476 5.88 56.03 -14.47
C ALA A 476 5.26 54.73 -13.95
N LEU A 477 5.61 53.60 -14.56
CA LEU A 477 5.15 52.28 -14.15
C LEU A 477 5.81 51.84 -12.83
N VAL A 478 7.12 52.03 -12.69
CA VAL A 478 7.87 51.73 -11.45
C VAL A 478 7.39 52.57 -10.29
N LEU A 479 7.15 53.87 -10.49
CA LEU A 479 6.61 54.73 -9.43
C LEU A 479 5.16 54.38 -9.09
N ALA A 480 4.35 53.96 -10.07
CA ALA A 480 3.01 53.44 -9.80
C ALA A 480 3.07 52.14 -8.97
N ALA A 481 4.04 51.25 -9.25
CA ALA A 481 4.28 50.03 -8.49
C ALA A 481 4.68 50.32 -7.06
N THR A 482 5.62 51.25 -6.91
CA THR A 482 6.16 51.69 -5.62
C THR A 482 5.07 52.35 -4.78
N ARG A 483 4.13 53.05 -5.41
CA ARG A 483 2.96 53.64 -4.73
C ARG A 483 2.01 52.58 -4.18
N ALA A 484 1.81 51.47 -4.91
CA ALA A 484 0.96 50.36 -4.44
C ALA A 484 1.69 49.50 -3.40
N THR A 485 2.96 49.17 -3.66
CA THR A 485 3.81 48.32 -2.82
C THR A 485 5.22 48.93 -2.76
N PRO A 486 5.60 49.62 -1.66
CA PRO A 486 6.88 50.35 -1.58
C PRO A 486 8.13 49.51 -1.87
N ARG A 487 8.10 48.21 -1.54
CA ARG A 487 9.19 47.26 -1.81
C ARG A 487 9.35 46.91 -3.29
N ALA A 488 8.35 47.18 -4.13
CA ALA A 488 8.42 46.91 -5.56
C ALA A 488 9.54 47.69 -6.26
N PHE A 489 9.99 48.80 -5.67
CA PHE A 489 11.11 49.59 -6.18
C PHE A 489 12.41 48.79 -6.34
N ARG A 490 12.58 47.69 -5.59
CA ARG A 490 13.73 46.77 -5.73
C ARG A 490 13.88 46.18 -7.13
N PHE A 491 12.78 46.14 -7.89
CA PHE A 491 12.73 45.59 -9.23
C PHE A 491 12.93 46.66 -10.32
N ALA A 492 13.14 47.93 -9.96
CA ALA A 492 13.48 48.97 -10.92
C ALA A 492 14.78 48.63 -11.67
N SER A 493 14.89 49.07 -12.93
CA SER A 493 16.11 48.85 -13.71
C SER A 493 17.31 49.60 -13.15
N GLU A 494 18.52 49.14 -13.46
CA GLU A 494 19.76 49.85 -13.09
C GLU A 494 19.78 51.32 -13.53
N ARG A 495 19.13 51.63 -14.67
CA ARG A 495 19.03 53.00 -15.17
C ARG A 495 18.20 53.88 -14.23
N LEU A 496 17.02 53.40 -13.81
CA LEU A 496 16.13 54.15 -12.91
C LEU A 496 16.68 54.25 -11.49
N LEU A 497 17.43 53.24 -11.03
CA LEU A 497 18.18 53.28 -9.77
C LEU A 497 19.28 54.35 -9.77
N ARG A 498 19.64 54.92 -10.93
CA ARG A 498 20.60 56.02 -11.09
C ARG A 498 19.93 57.36 -11.41
N ASP A 499 18.62 57.38 -11.65
CA ASP A 499 17.88 58.60 -12.00
C ASP A 499 17.47 59.37 -10.73
N PRO A 500 18.00 60.60 -10.52
CA PRO A 500 17.73 61.39 -9.32
C PRO A 500 16.25 61.73 -9.13
N ALA A 501 15.49 61.92 -10.21
CA ALA A 501 14.07 62.28 -10.13
C ALA A 501 13.22 61.10 -9.66
N VAL A 502 13.52 59.90 -10.16
CA VAL A 502 12.81 58.67 -9.82
C VAL A 502 13.14 58.20 -8.42
N LEU A 503 14.42 58.27 -8.02
CA LEU A 503 14.84 58.03 -6.64
C LEU A 503 14.15 58.96 -5.66
N TRP A 504 14.01 60.25 -5.99
CA TRP A 504 13.33 61.22 -5.15
C TRP A 504 11.85 60.90 -4.95
N GLU A 505 11.12 60.59 -6.03
CA GLU A 505 9.72 60.21 -5.95
C GLU A 505 9.53 58.87 -5.21
N ALA A 506 10.42 57.88 -5.41
CA ALA A 506 10.37 56.62 -4.69
C ALA A 506 10.63 56.77 -3.17
N LEU A 507 11.51 57.70 -2.78
CA LEU A 507 11.74 58.05 -1.38
C LEU A 507 10.52 58.70 -0.74
N LYS A 508 9.81 59.58 -1.46
CA LYS A 508 8.53 60.15 -0.99
C LYS A 508 7.47 59.07 -0.74
N LEU A 509 7.50 57.99 -1.52
CA LEU A 509 6.61 56.84 -1.40
C LEU A 509 7.05 55.82 -0.34
N GLY A 510 8.17 56.04 0.35
CA GLY A 510 8.63 55.20 1.46
C GLY A 510 9.38 53.93 1.04
N ALA A 511 9.89 53.85 -0.19
CA ALA A 511 10.68 52.70 -0.66
C ALA A 511 12.04 52.63 0.05
N ALA A 512 12.28 51.58 0.86
CA ALA A 512 13.54 51.40 1.58
C ALA A 512 14.69 51.07 0.61
N GLU A 513 14.38 50.44 -0.52
CA GLU A 513 15.32 50.00 -1.53
C GLU A 513 15.86 51.18 -2.35
N ALA A 514 15.11 52.28 -2.47
CA ALA A 514 15.62 53.54 -3.03
C ALA A 514 16.74 54.12 -2.15
N PHE A 515 16.66 53.90 -0.84
CA PHE A 515 17.72 54.29 0.09
C PHE A 515 18.95 53.38 -0.01
N GLU A 516 18.75 52.06 -0.17
CA GLU A 516 19.87 51.14 -0.40
C GLU A 516 20.60 51.42 -1.73
N ALA A 517 19.89 51.80 -2.79
CA ALA A 517 20.48 52.19 -4.06
C ALA A 517 21.38 53.44 -3.92
N LEU A 518 20.93 54.44 -3.16
CA LEU A 518 21.75 55.62 -2.80
C LEU A 518 22.96 55.23 -1.94
N ARG A 519 22.81 54.26 -1.04
CA ARG A 519 23.89 53.75 -0.18
C ARG A 519 25.00 53.04 -0.96
N LEU A 520 24.61 52.26 -1.98
CA LEU A 520 25.52 51.50 -2.85
C LEU A 520 26.21 52.36 -3.92
N GLY A 521 25.86 53.65 -4.01
CA GLY A 521 26.50 54.59 -4.93
C GLY A 521 25.91 54.61 -6.33
N HIS A 522 24.70 54.07 -6.52
CA HIS A 522 23.99 54.14 -7.80
C HIS A 522 23.45 55.56 -8.10
N GLY A 523 23.49 56.52 -7.17
CA GLY A 523 23.13 57.91 -7.46
C GLY A 523 23.79 58.91 -6.50
N GLN A 524 23.82 60.20 -6.88
CA GLN A 524 24.29 61.28 -6.01
C GLN A 524 23.10 61.88 -5.24
N LEU A 525 23.15 61.78 -3.92
CA LEU A 525 22.13 62.34 -3.01
C LEU A 525 22.02 63.87 -3.18
N SER A 526 23.14 64.53 -3.49
CA SER A 526 23.21 65.94 -3.88
C SER A 526 22.42 66.24 -5.17
N ALA A 527 22.46 65.37 -6.17
CA ALA A 527 21.68 65.54 -7.41
C ALA A 527 20.17 65.36 -7.21
N CYS A 528 19.73 64.48 -6.30
CA CYS A 528 18.31 64.34 -5.94
C CYS A 528 17.78 65.60 -5.24
N LEU A 529 18.60 66.23 -4.39
CA LEU A 529 18.27 67.46 -3.67
C LEU A 529 18.31 68.71 -4.56
N HIS A 530 19.10 68.71 -5.64
CA HIS A 530 19.24 69.82 -6.58
C HIS A 530 18.23 69.80 -7.75
N PHE A 531 17.34 68.80 -7.81
CA PHE A 531 16.27 68.78 -8.83
C PHE A 531 15.32 69.98 -8.61
N PRO A 532 14.98 70.79 -9.62
CA PRO A 532 14.32 72.09 -9.43
C PRO A 532 12.93 72.01 -8.76
N GLN A 533 12.24 70.87 -8.81
CA GLN A 533 11.00 70.62 -8.08
C GLN A 533 11.23 70.18 -6.61
N ALA A 534 12.40 69.63 -6.28
CA ALA A 534 12.80 69.36 -4.90
C ALA A 534 13.09 70.67 -4.16
N ALA A 535 13.59 71.71 -4.85
CA ALA A 535 13.78 73.04 -4.27
C ALA A 535 12.45 73.75 -3.91
N GLN A 536 11.36 73.51 -4.66
CA GLN A 536 10.01 74.01 -4.32
C GLN A 536 9.28 73.13 -3.28
N ALA A 537 9.47 71.80 -3.30
CA ALA A 537 8.90 70.90 -2.29
C ALA A 537 9.69 70.87 -0.97
N ALA A 538 10.95 71.32 -0.97
CA ALA A 538 11.76 71.50 0.24
C ALA A 538 11.29 72.68 1.11
N GLU A 539 10.38 73.53 0.62
CA GLU A 539 9.66 74.49 1.46
C GLU A 539 8.58 73.82 2.32
N ASP A 540 8.07 72.64 1.94
CA ASP A 540 7.22 71.79 2.77
C ASP A 540 8.10 70.83 3.62
N GLU A 541 8.67 71.35 4.71
CA GLU A 541 9.48 70.60 5.70
C GLU A 541 8.84 69.24 6.10
N GLY A 542 7.52 69.09 6.00
CA GLY A 542 6.77 67.92 6.45
C GLY A 542 7.01 66.59 5.70
N VAL A 543 7.34 66.59 4.41
CA VAL A 543 7.41 65.35 3.59
C VAL A 543 8.78 64.68 3.70
N LEU A 544 9.86 65.48 3.70
CA LEU A 544 11.21 64.99 3.93
C LEU A 544 11.34 64.43 5.34
N LEU A 545 10.70 65.09 6.31
CA LEU A 545 10.63 64.61 7.69
C LEU A 545 9.77 63.36 7.87
N SER A 546 8.78 63.07 7.02
CA SER A 546 7.97 61.83 7.14
C SER A 546 8.69 60.63 6.52
N ALA A 547 9.35 60.80 5.39
CA ALA A 547 10.16 59.76 4.75
C ALA A 547 11.35 59.35 5.62
N ILE A 548 12.01 60.33 6.25
CA ILE A 548 13.14 60.11 7.16
C ILE A 548 12.69 59.55 8.52
N ALA A 549 11.50 59.94 8.99
CA ALA A 549 10.91 59.32 10.17
C ALA A 549 10.55 57.85 9.91
N GLN A 550 9.98 57.47 8.76
CA GLN A 550 9.62 56.07 8.51
C GLN A 550 10.84 55.14 8.34
N ASN A 551 12.00 55.67 7.91
CA ASN A 551 13.23 54.90 7.72
C ASN A 551 14.44 55.60 8.37
N GLY A 552 14.76 55.21 9.62
CA GLY A 552 15.83 55.83 10.41
C GLY A 552 17.22 55.85 9.75
N ALA A 553 17.50 54.93 8.82
CA ALA A 553 18.79 54.83 8.13
C ALA A 553 19.13 56.07 7.27
N VAL A 554 18.13 56.86 6.83
CA VAL A 554 18.33 58.05 5.98
C VAL A 554 19.16 59.13 6.67
N LEU A 555 19.05 59.24 8.01
CA LEU A 555 19.83 60.17 8.83
C LEU A 555 21.34 59.86 8.85
N GLY A 556 21.74 58.61 8.68
CA GLY A 556 23.16 58.24 8.71
C GLY A 556 23.91 58.56 7.42
N PHE A 557 23.26 58.45 6.27
CA PHE A 557 23.91 58.62 4.98
C PHE A 557 24.02 60.08 4.54
N ALA A 558 23.02 60.92 4.84
CA ALA A 558 23.11 62.38 4.62
C ALA A 558 24.31 63.03 5.33
N TYR A 559 24.88 62.35 6.34
CA TYR A 559 25.98 62.82 7.15
C TYR A 559 27.28 61.99 7.01
N GLY A 560 27.25 60.83 6.36
CA GLY A 560 28.29 59.79 6.45
C GLY A 560 29.36 59.76 5.35
N ARG A 561 29.14 60.33 4.17
CA ARG A 561 30.17 60.44 3.11
C ARG A 561 30.14 61.80 2.43
N GLY A 562 31.18 62.60 2.68
CA GLY A 562 31.74 63.61 1.75
C GLY A 562 30.92 64.86 1.38
N ASP A 563 29.62 64.75 1.12
CA ASP A 563 28.80 65.82 0.53
C ASP A 563 28.20 66.79 1.56
N SER A 564 28.60 66.66 2.82
CA SER A 564 28.15 67.49 3.93
C SER A 564 28.84 68.86 3.97
N ARG A 565 29.19 69.45 2.83
CA ARG A 565 29.76 70.81 2.75
C ARG A 565 28.75 71.89 2.35
N HIS A 566 27.53 71.53 1.94
CA HIS A 566 26.57 72.50 1.39
C HIS A 566 25.31 72.78 2.22
N ILE A 567 25.08 72.08 3.35
CA ILE A 567 23.93 72.36 4.25
C ILE A 567 24.42 73.04 5.55
N PRO A 568 23.93 74.21 5.97
CA PRO A 568 24.31 74.83 7.25
C PRO A 568 24.07 73.91 8.47
N LEU A 569 25.02 73.88 9.42
CA LEU A 569 24.98 73.07 10.66
C LEU A 569 23.73 73.29 11.53
N ARG A 570 23.05 74.42 11.37
CA ARG A 570 21.86 74.81 12.15
C ARG A 570 20.59 74.15 11.61
N GLU A 571 20.43 74.12 10.29
CA GLU A 571 19.34 73.42 9.59
C GLU A 571 19.47 71.90 9.76
N ARG A 572 20.72 71.39 9.87
CA ARG A 572 21.00 69.98 10.19
C ARG A 572 20.42 69.51 11.53
N ARG A 573 20.41 70.37 12.56
CA ARG A 573 19.95 70.04 13.92
C ARG A 573 18.42 70.01 14.03
N SER A 574 17.73 71.01 13.46
CA SER A 574 16.26 71.02 13.40
C SER A 574 15.73 69.81 12.63
N PHE A 575 16.46 69.40 11.61
CA PHE A 575 16.12 68.27 10.75
C PHE A 575 16.21 66.90 11.46
N VAL A 576 17.29 66.65 12.20
CA VAL A 576 17.43 65.43 13.03
C VAL A 576 16.39 65.41 14.14
N ALA A 577 16.06 66.57 14.73
CA ALA A 577 15.08 66.71 15.81
C ALA A 577 13.67 66.31 15.37
N ALA A 578 13.23 66.79 14.22
CA ALA A 578 11.88 66.51 13.74
C ALA A 578 11.73 65.07 13.20
N ALA A 579 12.81 64.44 12.72
CA ALA A 579 12.82 63.01 12.38
C ALA A 579 12.73 62.10 13.61
N VAL A 580 13.52 62.39 14.66
CA VAL A 580 13.49 61.66 15.95
C VAL A 580 12.16 61.84 16.69
N ALA A 581 11.53 63.02 16.57
CA ALA A 581 10.20 63.28 17.14
C ALA A 581 9.09 62.42 16.51
N ARG A 582 9.24 62.01 15.25
CA ARG A 582 8.26 61.18 14.52
C ARG A 582 8.57 59.68 14.56
N ASN A 583 9.85 59.29 14.59
CA ASN A 583 10.29 57.92 14.85
C ASN A 583 11.55 57.91 15.73
N PRO A 584 11.46 57.44 16.98
CA PRO A 584 12.59 57.42 17.91
C PRO A 584 13.78 56.58 17.42
N ALA A 585 13.54 55.53 16.62
CA ALA A 585 14.60 54.66 16.09
C ALA A 585 15.51 55.37 15.07
N ALA A 586 15.14 56.56 14.61
CA ALA A 586 15.94 57.36 13.71
C ALA A 586 17.21 57.93 14.39
N LEU A 587 17.22 58.03 15.73
CA LEU A 587 18.39 58.49 16.50
C LEU A 587 19.57 57.50 16.38
N ASP A 588 19.30 56.19 16.35
CA ASP A 588 20.32 55.12 16.29
C ASP A 588 21.20 55.14 15.03
N HIS A 589 20.74 55.85 13.99
CA HIS A 589 21.40 55.97 12.71
C HIS A 589 22.05 57.36 12.51
N ALA A 590 21.82 58.32 13.40
CA ALA A 590 22.44 59.65 13.32
C ALA A 590 23.95 59.60 13.68
N PRO A 591 24.76 60.60 13.30
CA PRO A 591 26.15 60.69 13.74
C PRO A 591 26.24 60.70 15.28
N ARG A 592 27.26 60.05 15.85
CA ARG A 592 27.45 59.95 17.31
C ARG A 592 27.41 61.29 18.03
N SER A 593 27.80 62.38 17.37
CA SER A 593 27.73 63.75 17.89
C SER A 593 26.31 64.23 18.26
N PHE A 594 25.28 63.61 17.69
CA PHE A 594 23.87 63.94 17.97
C PHE A 594 23.25 63.06 19.07
N HIS A 595 23.87 61.94 19.43
CA HIS A 595 23.39 61.07 20.51
C HIS A 595 23.55 61.72 21.89
N SER A 596 24.46 62.67 22.01
CA SER A 596 24.69 63.49 23.20
C SER A 596 23.95 64.84 23.16
N ASP A 597 23.11 65.10 22.15
CA ASP A 597 22.42 66.39 22.03
C ASP A 597 21.14 66.42 22.90
N PRO A 598 21.10 67.26 23.95
CA PRO A 598 19.99 67.30 24.90
C PRO A 598 18.67 67.79 24.32
N THR A 599 18.69 68.45 23.15
CA THR A 599 17.46 68.92 22.46
C THR A 599 16.76 67.80 21.69
N LEU A 600 17.51 66.84 21.15
CA LEU A 600 17.00 65.65 20.43
C LEU A 600 16.43 64.61 21.39
N LEU A 601 17.10 64.40 22.52
CA LEU A 601 16.66 63.51 23.59
C LEU A 601 15.34 63.96 24.25
N ARG A 602 14.98 65.24 24.13
CA ARG A 602 13.69 65.79 24.57
C ARG A 602 12.57 65.66 23.54
N ALA A 603 12.91 65.53 22.26
CA ALA A 603 11.96 65.48 21.16
C ALA A 603 11.44 64.04 20.89
N ALA A 604 12.22 63.00 21.21
CA ALA A 604 11.71 61.63 21.24
C ALA A 604 10.63 61.53 22.35
N PRO A 605 9.40 61.04 22.07
CA PRO A 605 8.43 60.84 23.13
C PRO A 605 9.03 59.92 24.18
N ARG A 606 9.08 60.40 25.43
CA ARG A 606 9.21 59.53 26.60
C ARG A 606 8.16 58.44 26.43
N PHE A 607 8.57 57.18 26.38
CA PHE A 607 7.61 56.07 26.51
C PHE A 607 6.66 56.42 27.66
N PRO A 608 5.33 56.44 27.45
CA PRO A 608 4.42 56.60 28.56
C PRO A 608 4.65 55.39 29.47
N THR A 609 5.19 55.65 30.64
CA THR A 609 5.30 54.72 31.77
C THR A 609 3.93 54.39 32.36
N ALA A 610 2.90 54.25 31.53
CA ALA A 610 1.51 54.01 31.92
C ALA A 610 0.79 53.28 30.79
N CYS A 611 0.97 51.96 30.74
CA CYS A 611 0.10 50.93 30.12
C CYS A 611 0.85 49.60 29.90
N PHE A 612 1.87 49.30 30.71
CA PHE A 612 2.37 47.94 30.85
C PHE A 612 1.96 47.48 32.25
N ASP A 613 0.98 46.59 32.33
CA ASP A 613 0.64 45.82 33.53
C ASP A 613 1.47 44.53 33.46
N PRO A 614 2.67 44.49 34.08
CA PRO A 614 3.53 43.33 34.02
C PRO A 614 2.90 42.15 34.75
N GLU A 615 2.07 42.40 35.77
CA GLU A 615 1.35 41.35 36.48
C GLU A 615 0.21 40.77 35.64
N GLY A 616 -0.49 41.60 34.85
CA GLY A 616 -1.51 41.17 33.89
C GLY A 616 -0.93 40.33 32.75
N LEU A 617 0.23 40.73 32.21
CA LEU A 617 0.95 39.96 31.18
C LEU A 617 1.52 38.65 31.75
N VAL A 618 2.04 38.66 32.98
CA VAL A 618 2.51 37.45 33.67
C VAL A 618 1.36 36.50 34.00
N ARG A 619 0.17 37.01 34.38
CA ARG A 619 -1.04 36.17 34.59
C ARG A 619 -1.57 35.57 33.29
N GLU A 620 -1.52 36.30 32.17
CA GLU A 620 -1.87 35.74 30.86
C GLU A 620 -0.82 34.74 30.36
N LEU A 621 0.48 35.03 30.51
CA LEU A 621 1.54 34.11 30.16
C LEU A 621 1.53 32.86 31.06
N GLN A 622 1.12 32.97 32.32
CA GLN A 622 0.88 31.84 33.23
C GLN A 622 -0.39 31.04 32.87
N ARG A 623 -1.47 31.68 32.37
CA ARG A 623 -2.63 30.97 31.79
C ARG A 623 -2.27 30.20 30.53
N VAL A 624 -1.51 30.83 29.63
CA VAL A 624 -1.01 30.22 28.39
C VAL A 624 -0.03 29.09 28.70
N ALA A 625 0.85 29.25 29.71
CA ALA A 625 1.76 28.20 30.16
C ALA A 625 1.07 27.05 30.90
N ALA A 626 0.01 27.31 31.68
CA ALA A 626 -0.81 26.28 32.33
C ALA A 626 -1.66 25.48 31.33
N GLY A 627 -2.04 26.10 30.20
CA GLY A 627 -2.63 25.41 29.06
C GLY A 627 -1.65 24.51 28.28
N LEU A 628 -0.35 24.75 28.43
CA LEU A 628 0.73 24.01 27.76
C LEU A 628 1.37 22.92 28.65
N SER A 629 1.00 22.82 29.93
CA SER A 629 1.53 21.78 30.85
C SER A 629 0.81 20.43 30.78
N GLY A 630 -0.10 20.23 29.81
CA GLY A 630 -0.62 18.91 29.46
C GLY A 630 0.26 18.25 28.41
N ARG A 631 1.09 17.27 28.80
CA ARG A 631 1.73 16.33 27.87
C ARG A 631 0.63 15.67 27.02
N GLY A 632 0.43 16.11 25.78
CA GLY A 632 -0.56 15.52 24.87
C GLY A 632 -0.89 16.30 23.59
N ALA A 633 -0.49 17.57 23.46
CA ALA A 633 -0.86 18.40 22.31
C ALA A 633 0.30 18.67 21.32
N LEU A 634 1.12 17.65 21.01
CA LEU A 634 2.19 17.77 20.00
C LEU A 634 2.07 16.76 18.84
N GLU A 635 0.92 16.09 18.70
CA GLU A 635 0.64 15.20 17.55
C GLU A 635 -0.65 15.51 16.77
N ARG A 636 -1.27 16.69 16.94
CA ARG A 636 -2.28 17.15 15.97
C ARG A 636 -2.00 18.58 15.54
N GLY A 637 -1.82 18.71 14.23
CA GLY A 637 -1.28 19.89 13.59
C GLY A 637 -2.15 21.13 13.77
N VAL A 638 -1.52 22.17 14.31
CA VAL A 638 -1.82 23.55 13.96
C VAL A 638 -0.54 24.10 13.35
N GLY A 639 -0.55 24.26 12.02
CA GLY A 639 0.58 24.72 11.24
C GLY A 639 0.96 26.16 11.60
N LEU A 640 2.04 26.31 12.35
CA LEU A 640 2.83 27.54 12.38
C LEU A 640 4.22 27.17 11.86
N THR A 641 4.44 27.40 10.56
CA THR A 641 5.74 27.30 9.92
C THR A 641 6.65 28.45 10.38
N LEU A 642 7.17 28.34 11.60
CA LEU A 642 8.35 29.09 12.05
C LEU A 642 9.57 28.22 11.79
N GLY A 643 10.11 28.34 10.57
CA GLY A 643 11.39 27.73 10.21
C GLY A 643 12.56 28.39 10.97
N GLY A 644 13.46 27.56 11.49
CA GLY A 644 14.86 27.91 11.73
C GLY A 644 15.19 28.72 13.00
N SER A 645 16.11 28.16 13.79
CA SER A 645 17.05 28.89 14.68
C SER A 645 16.50 29.69 15.87
N SER A 646 15.18 29.83 16.01
CA SER A 646 14.56 30.75 16.98
C SER A 646 14.23 30.10 18.34
N SER A 647 14.28 28.77 18.43
CA SER A 647 13.94 28.02 19.66
C SER A 647 15.04 28.04 20.73
N ARG A 648 16.32 28.13 20.34
CA ARG A 648 17.45 28.24 21.30
C ARG A 648 17.63 29.65 21.86
N VAL A 649 17.26 30.67 21.08
CA VAL A 649 17.33 32.08 21.49
C VAL A 649 16.20 32.41 22.45
N LEU A 650 14.98 31.90 22.22
CA LEU A 650 13.88 32.03 23.18
C LEU A 650 14.23 31.38 24.54
N PHE A 651 14.91 30.21 24.52
CA PHE A 651 15.34 29.52 25.74
C PHE A 651 16.42 30.28 26.51
N ALA A 652 17.37 30.91 25.81
CA ALA A 652 18.40 31.75 26.43
C ALA A 652 17.84 33.06 27.01
N VAL A 653 16.84 33.66 26.35
CA VAL A 653 16.11 34.83 26.84
C VAL A 653 15.24 34.47 28.05
N LEU A 654 14.64 33.27 28.08
CA LEU A 654 13.87 32.75 29.21
C LEU A 654 14.76 32.40 30.43
N GLU A 655 16.00 31.95 30.23
CA GLU A 655 16.96 31.77 31.33
C GLU A 655 17.50 33.11 31.87
N LEU A 656 17.75 34.09 31.00
CA LEU A 656 18.13 35.45 31.41
C LEU A 656 17.01 36.14 32.20
N ALA A 657 15.74 35.92 31.82
CA ALA A 657 14.59 36.38 32.59
C ALA A 657 14.43 35.62 33.93
N ARG A 658 14.88 34.36 34.00
CA ARG A 658 14.92 33.57 35.26
C ARG A 658 16.00 34.11 36.23
N LEU A 659 17.02 34.79 35.72
CA LEU A 659 18.10 35.43 36.48
C LEU A 659 17.75 36.83 37.00
N GLU A 660 16.56 37.37 36.69
CA GLU A 660 16.08 38.66 37.24
C GLU A 660 15.73 38.63 38.74
N GLN A 661 15.93 37.49 39.44
CA GLN A 661 15.71 37.38 40.89
C GLN A 661 16.94 37.58 41.78
N LEU A 662 18.11 38.01 41.27
CA LEU A 662 19.28 38.28 42.12
C LEU A 662 19.89 39.67 41.85
N GLY A 663 20.09 40.44 42.91
CA GLY A 663 20.57 41.83 42.86
C GLY A 663 21.99 42.01 42.28
N CYS A 664 22.28 43.26 41.87
CA CYS A 664 23.43 43.71 41.08
C CYS A 664 24.83 43.23 41.54
N ASP A 665 25.02 42.89 42.82
CA ASP A 665 26.34 42.54 43.37
C ASP A 665 26.83 41.13 42.98
N SER A 666 25.93 40.23 42.56
CA SER A 666 26.30 38.87 42.12
C SER A 666 26.71 38.82 40.64
N LEU A 667 26.19 39.72 39.80
CA LEU A 667 26.50 39.84 38.37
C LEU A 667 27.93 40.31 38.10
N GLN A 668 28.47 41.18 38.94
CA GLN A 668 29.85 41.65 38.83
C GLN A 668 30.88 40.53 39.09
N LYS A 669 30.56 39.55 39.95
CA LYS A 669 31.47 38.43 40.28
C LYS A 669 31.54 37.38 39.18
N GLU A 670 30.44 37.11 38.48
CA GLU A 670 30.44 36.16 37.35
C GLU A 670 31.06 36.72 36.06
N CYS A 671 30.92 38.03 35.79
CA CYS A 671 31.56 38.67 34.64
C CYS A 671 33.11 38.60 34.71
N VAL A 672 33.66 38.65 35.93
CA VAL A 672 35.11 38.51 36.21
C VAL A 672 35.59 37.06 36.00
N LEU A 673 34.76 36.07 36.30
CA LEU A 673 35.06 34.64 36.05
C LEU A 673 35.08 34.27 34.56
N LEU A 674 34.38 35.04 33.71
CA LEU A 674 34.32 34.86 32.25
C LEU A 674 35.32 35.73 31.46
N GLY A 675 36.17 36.52 32.15
CA GLY A 675 37.25 37.31 31.53
C GLY A 675 36.80 38.54 30.73
N LEU A 676 35.61 39.09 31.01
CA LEU A 676 35.08 40.28 30.32
C LEU A 676 35.41 41.57 31.09
N PRO A 677 35.82 42.67 30.40
CA PRO A 677 36.15 43.93 31.06
C PRO A 677 34.89 44.60 31.68
N PRO A 678 35.02 45.28 32.83
CA PRO A 678 33.90 45.77 33.63
C PRO A 678 33.08 46.91 32.99
N GLU A 679 33.50 47.41 31.84
CA GLU A 679 32.85 48.51 31.10
C GLU A 679 31.66 48.05 30.23
N CYS A 680 31.36 46.75 30.17
CA CYS A 680 30.28 46.19 29.34
C CYS A 680 28.86 46.25 29.96
N LEU A 681 28.68 46.85 31.14
CA LEU A 681 27.41 46.84 31.89
C LEU A 681 26.59 48.14 31.80
N ASP A 682 26.87 49.03 30.86
CA ASP A 682 25.91 50.07 30.47
C ASP A 682 24.95 49.55 29.38
N TRP A 683 23.69 50.03 29.37
CA TRP A 683 22.60 49.60 28.48
C TRP A 683 22.96 49.55 26.97
N TYR A 684 24.01 50.26 26.56
CA TYR A 684 24.59 50.21 25.21
C TYR A 684 25.37 48.92 24.88
N GLY A 685 25.88 48.19 25.88
CA GLY A 685 26.60 46.92 25.75
C GLY A 685 25.70 45.74 25.38
N ALA A 686 24.44 45.74 25.84
CA ALA A 686 23.46 44.69 25.51
C ALA A 686 23.08 44.70 24.02
N ASN A 687 22.89 45.89 23.44
CA ASN A 687 22.63 46.05 22.01
C ASN A 687 23.87 45.74 21.14
N PHE A 688 25.08 45.99 21.65
CA PHE A 688 26.32 45.56 21.01
C PHE A 688 26.47 44.03 21.01
N LEU A 689 26.12 43.36 22.12
CA LEU A 689 26.09 41.90 22.25
C LEU A 689 25.07 41.25 21.29
N VAL A 690 23.85 41.79 21.19
CA VAL A 690 22.82 41.31 20.25
C VAL A 690 23.25 41.50 18.79
N ARG A 691 23.92 42.61 18.45
CA ARG A 691 24.45 42.84 17.09
C ARG A 691 25.65 41.95 16.77
N ARG A 692 26.55 41.68 17.73
CA ARG A 692 27.70 40.78 17.55
C ARG A 692 27.28 39.31 17.47
N LEU A 693 26.26 38.89 18.23
CA LEU A 693 25.66 37.55 18.15
C LEU A 693 24.92 37.33 16.82
N LYS A 694 24.24 38.36 16.28
CA LYS A 694 23.67 38.33 14.93
C LYS A 694 24.74 38.26 13.83
N GLN A 695 25.88 38.94 14.00
CA GLN A 695 27.00 38.84 13.06
C GLN A 695 27.73 37.49 13.14
N LEU A 696 27.89 36.90 14.32
CA LEU A 696 28.49 35.58 14.50
C LEU A 696 27.59 34.44 14.00
N ALA A 697 26.26 34.60 14.06
CA ALA A 697 25.30 33.64 13.48
C ALA A 697 25.33 33.60 11.94
N LEU A 698 25.82 34.66 11.28
CA LEU A 698 26.04 34.74 9.83
C LEU A 698 27.41 34.19 9.39
N TRP A 699 28.27 33.76 10.31
CA TRP A 699 29.65 33.31 10.03
C TRP A 699 29.90 31.82 10.27
N LYS A 700 28.84 30.98 10.32
CA LYS A 700 28.97 29.52 10.29
C LYS A 700 28.01 28.88 9.27
N GLU A 701 28.29 29.15 8.00
CA GLU A 701 28.13 28.20 6.89
C GLU A 701 29.46 28.07 6.12
N SER A 702 30.56 27.95 6.88
CA SER A 702 31.84 27.39 6.42
C SER A 702 32.47 26.58 7.53
#